data_AF-A0A3S7XC62-F1
#
_entry.id   AF-A0A3S7XC62-F1
#
_cell.length_a   1.000
_cell.length_b   1.000
_cell.length_c   1.000
_cell.angle_alpha   90.00
_cell.angle_beta   90.00
_cell.angle_gamma   90.00
#
_symmetry.space_group_name_H-M   'P 1'
#
loop_
_entity.id
_entity.type
_entity.pdbx_description
1 polymer ?
#
loop_
_entity_poly.entity_id
_entity_poly.type
_entity_poly.pdbx_seq_one_letter_code
_entity_poly.pdbx_strand_id
1 'polypeptide(L)'
;MASKLIRVLAAALLVAAAVSVDARLVVRMVQVVHRHGARSALINDNTTEICGTLYPCGELTGEGVEMVRAIGEFARSRYNDLSLVESPLFPSTQYNSSLVYTRSTHTQRTIQSATAFLRGLFQDDYFYPVVYSRNRTTDMLLSTDAVPSVMGRSWLDNPALYAALNPVIDEHLSWDAIQSAAKDAWIEGLCTDFNARTSCVLDMYDVAAAFEAAGRLDNATNLKAVYPGLMEVNAAWFKYVFSWNHTSKLDLTQGSASQNLAQTMLANINAHLLSPSYNMFEYSAHDTTVVPLAVTFGDQGNTTMRPPFAVTIFVELLQDTADASGWYVRLIRGNPVKTANGTYVFRQTGIEAHCIDAAGIRYRASAGICPLDDFRRMVDYSRPAVAEGHCAMTQAQYSNMGCPRTIADNKPVPSRCWIYRYACPSKACPVTYILSAADHQCYPGAGIPNSSSSSEGTTASSSDVTTTSSSEGTTASSSDVTTASSSDVTTTSSSDVTTTSSSDVTTASSSDVTTSQQQRRYHRQQQRRYHRQQQRRYHHQQQRGHHHQQQRGHHRQQQRRYHRQQQRRYHQPAAATLPPPAAATLPPPAAARAPPPAAATLPPPAAATLPPPAAATLPPPAAATLPPPAAATLPPPAAATLPPPAAATLPPPAAATLPPPAAATLPPPAAATLPPPAAATLPPPAAATLPPASSSDVTTASSSDVTTTSSSDVTTASSSDVTTASSSDVTTASSSDVTTASSSDVTTASSSDVTTTSSSDVTTASSSDVTTASSSDVTTTSSSDVTTASSSDVTTTSSSDVTTASSSDVTTASSSDVTTTSSSDVTTASSSDVTTTSSSDVTTASSSDVTTTSSSDVTTASSSDVTTASSSDVTTTSSSDVTTASSSDVTTTSSSDVTTASSSDVTTTSSSDVTTASSSDVTTASSSDVTTASSSDVTTASSSDVTTTSSSEGTTTSSSDVTTASSSDVTTASSSDVTTASSSDVTTASSSDVTTTSSSEGTTTSSSDVTTASSSDVTTTSSSEGTSSSDVSSFKEPANWMPHVFSPKKGRHIATDILRGVPNGFTVGAVVRKHDDYYSRHRQ
;
A
#
# COMPACT_ATOMS: atom_id res chain seq x y z
N MET A 1 -5.36 24.70 66.68
CA MET A 1 -4.58 23.76 65.85
C MET A 1 -5.43 22.67 65.19
N ALA A 2 -6.37 22.03 65.91
CA ALA A 2 -7.23 20.95 65.36
C ALA A 2 -7.82 21.20 63.96
N SER A 3 -8.39 22.37 63.67
CA SER A 3 -8.94 22.67 62.33
C SER A 3 -7.91 22.64 61.19
N LYS A 4 -6.65 23.04 61.43
CA LYS A 4 -5.57 22.89 60.44
C LYS A 4 -5.17 21.42 60.29
N LEU A 5 -5.10 20.67 61.39
CA LEU A 5 -4.77 19.24 61.37
C LEU A 5 -5.83 18.42 60.61
N ILE A 6 -7.12 18.71 60.82
CA ILE A 6 -8.24 18.07 60.13
C ILE A 6 -8.19 18.38 58.62
N ARG A 7 -7.89 19.63 58.22
CA ARG A 7 -7.74 19.97 56.79
C ARG A 7 -6.55 19.27 56.13
N VAL A 8 -5.42 19.14 56.84
CA VAL A 8 -4.25 18.40 56.35
C VAL A 8 -4.52 16.90 56.26
N LEU A 9 -5.19 16.31 57.26
CA LEU A 9 -5.61 14.90 57.24
C LEU A 9 -6.63 14.62 56.13
N ALA A 10 -7.62 15.49 55.93
CA ALA A 10 -8.59 15.36 54.84
C ALA A 10 -7.92 15.48 53.46
N ALA A 11 -6.97 16.42 53.29
CA ALA A 11 -6.19 16.53 52.07
C ALA A 11 -5.29 15.29 51.84
N ALA A 12 -4.64 14.76 52.88
CA ALA A 12 -3.85 13.55 52.79
C ALA A 12 -4.69 12.30 52.47
N LEU A 13 -5.89 12.19 53.04
CA LEU A 13 -6.87 11.14 52.70
C LEU A 13 -7.38 11.25 51.27
N LEU A 14 -7.65 12.46 50.77
CA LEU A 14 -8.04 12.68 49.38
C LEU A 14 -6.91 12.35 48.40
N VAL A 15 -5.65 12.70 48.71
CA VAL A 15 -4.49 12.33 47.90
C VAL A 15 -4.26 10.81 47.95
N ALA A 16 -4.35 10.18 49.11
CA ALA A 16 -4.23 8.72 49.24
C ALA A 16 -5.36 7.98 48.50
N ALA A 17 -6.58 8.50 48.54
CA ALA A 17 -7.71 7.94 47.81
C ALA A 17 -7.50 8.07 46.28
N ALA A 18 -7.10 9.24 45.79
CA ALA A 18 -6.82 9.45 44.36
C ALA A 18 -5.69 8.52 43.85
N VAL A 19 -4.60 8.39 44.61
CA VAL A 19 -3.50 7.46 44.30
C VAL A 19 -3.96 5.99 44.36
N SER A 20 -4.89 5.64 45.26
CA SER A 20 -5.42 4.27 45.37
C SER A 20 -6.44 3.89 44.29
N VAL A 21 -7.07 4.86 43.62
CA VAL A 21 -7.97 4.63 42.49
C VAL A 21 -7.16 4.45 41.21
N ASP A 22 -6.18 5.31 40.92
CA ASP A 22 -5.29 5.14 39.74
C ASP A 22 -4.55 3.79 39.76
N ALA A 23 -4.20 3.28 40.94
CA ALA A 23 -3.56 1.97 41.13
C ALA A 23 -4.48 0.74 40.90
N ARG A 24 -5.76 0.93 40.55
CA ARG A 24 -6.74 -0.14 40.24
C ARG A 24 -7.20 -0.16 38.79
N LEU A 25 -6.87 0.87 38.03
CA LEU A 25 -7.33 1.07 36.66
C LEU A 25 -6.38 0.39 35.67
N VAL A 26 -6.88 -0.62 34.96
CA VAL A 26 -6.12 -1.34 33.92
C VAL A 26 -6.59 -0.93 32.52
N VAL A 27 -5.64 -0.75 31.59
CA VAL A 27 -5.92 -0.44 30.18
C VAL A 27 -6.44 -1.68 29.48
N ARG A 28 -7.58 -1.55 28.79
CA ARG A 28 -8.20 -2.61 27.97
C ARG A 28 -8.01 -2.41 26.47
N MET A 29 -8.02 -1.16 26.02
CA MET A 29 -7.87 -0.79 24.62
C MET A 29 -7.31 0.63 24.52
N VAL A 30 -6.55 0.91 23.46
CA VAL A 30 -5.97 2.23 23.21
C VAL A 30 -6.26 2.72 21.79
N GLN A 31 -6.52 4.01 21.64
CA GLN A 31 -6.63 4.67 20.34
C GLN A 31 -5.60 5.78 20.25
N VAL A 32 -4.87 5.86 19.14
CA VAL A 32 -3.74 6.76 18.96
C VAL A 32 -4.03 7.63 17.74
N VAL A 33 -3.99 8.95 17.90
CA VAL A 33 -3.92 9.87 16.75
C VAL A 33 -2.62 10.62 16.82
N HIS A 34 -1.84 10.58 15.75
CA HIS A 34 -0.63 11.38 15.66
C HIS A 34 -0.58 12.18 14.36
N ARG A 35 0.00 13.38 14.46
CA ARG A 35 0.53 14.08 13.30
C ARG A 35 1.66 13.24 12.70
N HIS A 36 1.88 13.34 11.40
CA HIS A 36 3.12 12.86 10.80
C HIS A 36 4.37 13.45 11.48
N GLY A 37 5.51 12.77 11.31
CA GLY A 37 6.81 13.28 11.77
C GLY A 37 7.27 14.53 11.02
N ALA A 38 8.50 14.97 11.35
CA ALA A 38 9.17 16.04 10.62
C ALA A 38 9.23 15.76 9.12
N ARG A 39 9.01 16.81 8.33
CA ARG A 39 8.98 16.79 6.87
C ARG A 39 9.73 18.00 6.31
N SER A 40 10.07 17.94 5.03
CA SER A 40 10.41 19.16 4.28
C SER A 40 9.20 20.12 4.24
N ALA A 41 9.48 21.42 4.03
CA ALA A 41 8.44 22.45 3.95
C ALA A 41 7.51 22.22 2.74
N LEU A 42 6.29 22.74 2.79
CA LEU A 42 5.30 22.70 1.71
C LEU A 42 5.39 23.98 0.87
N ILE A 43 6.45 24.10 0.07
CA ILE A 43 6.74 25.26 -0.78
C ILE A 43 6.87 24.84 -2.24
N ASN A 44 6.58 25.76 -3.17
CA ASN A 44 6.70 25.54 -4.62
C ASN A 44 7.89 26.28 -5.26
N ASP A 45 8.40 27.31 -4.59
CA ASP A 45 9.55 28.13 -5.03
C ASP A 45 10.81 27.74 -4.26
N ASN A 46 12.00 27.91 -4.86
CA ASN A 46 13.32 27.61 -4.25
C ASN A 46 13.38 26.25 -3.54
N THR A 47 12.75 25.24 -4.16
CA THR A 47 12.53 23.91 -3.57
C THR A 47 13.83 23.16 -3.31
N THR A 48 14.87 23.40 -4.12
CA THR A 48 16.20 22.79 -3.93
C THR A 48 16.88 23.31 -2.67
N GLU A 49 16.79 24.61 -2.42
CA GLU A 49 17.39 25.31 -1.28
C GLU A 49 16.64 24.98 0.01
N ILE A 50 15.31 24.95 -0.05
CA ILE A 50 14.44 24.74 1.11
C ILE A 50 14.33 23.25 1.45
N CYS A 51 14.05 22.38 0.49
CA CYS A 51 13.74 20.97 0.71
C CYS A 51 14.91 20.01 0.41
N GLY A 52 15.92 20.46 -0.33
CA GLY A 52 17.03 19.63 -0.80
C GLY A 52 16.69 18.85 -2.07
N THR A 53 17.63 18.01 -2.53
CA THR A 53 17.51 17.22 -3.76
C THR A 53 17.13 15.75 -3.55
N LEU A 54 17.06 15.30 -2.29
CA LEU A 54 16.85 13.88 -1.96
C LEU A 54 15.39 13.44 -2.10
N TYR A 55 14.45 14.32 -1.75
CA TYR A 55 13.01 14.11 -1.79
C TYR A 55 12.30 15.41 -2.20
N PRO A 56 11.09 15.35 -2.79
CA PRO A 56 10.25 16.53 -2.98
C PRO A 56 9.92 17.28 -1.69
N CYS A 57 9.47 18.52 -1.84
CA CYS A 57 8.88 19.30 -0.76
C CYS A 57 7.62 18.62 -0.17
N GLY A 58 7.44 18.73 1.15
CA GLY A 58 6.34 18.10 1.88
C GLY A 58 6.51 16.62 2.24
N GLU A 59 7.64 15.98 1.97
CA GLU A 59 7.90 14.57 2.28
C GLU A 59 8.55 14.37 3.67
N LEU A 60 8.30 13.20 4.27
CA LEU A 60 8.81 12.84 5.59
C LEU A 60 10.35 12.72 5.57
N THR A 61 11.03 13.31 6.56
CA THR A 61 12.50 13.18 6.68
C THR A 61 12.89 11.98 7.55
N GLY A 62 14.19 11.65 7.59
CA GLY A 62 14.71 10.62 8.50
C GLY A 62 14.45 10.95 9.97
N GLU A 63 14.56 12.23 10.35
CA GLU A 63 14.16 12.72 11.67
C GLU A 63 12.67 12.48 11.93
N GLY A 64 11.82 12.64 10.91
CA GLY A 64 10.39 12.39 11.01
C GLY A 64 10.03 10.92 11.22
N VAL A 65 10.73 10.01 10.54
CA VAL A 65 10.63 8.56 10.80
C VAL A 65 11.02 8.27 12.26
N GLU A 66 12.17 8.76 12.72
CA GLU A 66 12.67 8.50 14.07
C GLU A 66 11.78 9.11 15.17
N MET A 67 11.22 10.30 14.95
CA MET A 67 10.20 10.88 15.83
C MET A 67 9.03 9.93 16.00
N VAL A 68 8.44 9.44 14.90
CA VAL A 68 7.21 8.63 14.99
C VAL A 68 7.50 7.21 15.48
N ARG A 69 8.66 6.65 15.14
CA ARG A 69 9.18 5.39 15.71
C ARG A 69 9.25 5.46 17.25
N ALA A 70 9.72 6.57 17.81
CA ALA A 70 9.75 6.79 19.25
C ALA A 70 8.35 6.89 19.92
N ILE A 71 7.28 7.20 19.17
CA ILE A 71 5.90 7.08 19.67
C ILE A 71 5.51 5.60 19.79
N GLY A 72 5.83 4.79 18.77
CA GLY A 72 5.59 3.35 18.79
C GLY A 72 6.35 2.63 19.90
N GLU A 73 7.63 2.97 20.12
CA GLU A 73 8.43 2.45 21.22
C GLU A 73 7.84 2.79 22.60
N PHE A 74 7.38 4.04 22.77
CA PHE A 74 6.67 4.46 23.98
C PHE A 74 5.38 3.66 24.18
N ALA A 75 4.59 3.47 23.12
CA ALA A 75 3.36 2.67 23.18
C ALA A 75 3.66 1.21 23.56
N ARG A 76 4.66 0.57 22.93
CA ARG A 76 5.12 -0.78 23.29
C ARG A 76 5.52 -0.87 24.76
N SER A 77 6.38 0.04 25.22
CA SER A 77 6.84 0.06 26.61
C SER A 77 5.71 0.28 27.60
N ARG A 78 4.72 1.11 27.26
CA ARG A 78 3.60 1.47 28.15
C ARG A 78 2.53 0.38 28.23
N TYR A 79 2.19 -0.24 27.10
CA TYR A 79 1.08 -1.21 27.03
C TYR A 79 1.53 -2.67 27.21
N ASN A 80 2.82 -2.88 27.51
CA ASN A 80 3.35 -4.13 28.05
C ASN A 80 3.79 -4.01 29.53
N ASP A 81 3.59 -2.83 30.16
CA ASP A 81 3.89 -2.61 31.58
C ASP A 81 2.75 -3.18 32.45
N LEU A 82 3.04 -4.24 33.20
CA LEU A 82 2.06 -4.93 34.06
C LEU A 82 1.55 -4.09 35.25
N SER A 83 2.07 -2.86 35.46
CA SER A 83 1.47 -1.88 36.37
C SER A 83 0.29 -1.12 35.75
N LEU A 84 0.07 -1.25 34.43
CA LEU A 84 -0.98 -0.57 33.66
C LEU A 84 -1.91 -1.53 32.91
N VAL A 85 -1.50 -2.78 32.68
CA VAL A 85 -2.28 -3.83 31.99
C VAL A 85 -2.22 -5.14 32.75
N GLU A 86 -3.27 -5.96 32.68
CA GLU A 86 -3.25 -7.31 33.29
C GLU A 86 -2.34 -8.30 32.54
N SER A 87 -2.22 -8.12 31.22
CA SER A 87 -1.35 -8.87 30.33
C SER A 87 -0.81 -7.95 29.23
N PRO A 88 0.38 -8.22 28.66
CA PRO A 88 0.95 -7.36 27.62
C PRO A 88 0.03 -7.29 26.39
N LEU A 89 -0.33 -6.08 25.95
CA LEU A 89 -1.19 -5.91 24.77
C LEU A 89 -0.44 -6.20 23.45
N PHE A 90 0.90 -6.16 23.47
CA PHE A 90 1.78 -6.44 22.32
C PHE A 90 2.91 -7.41 22.71
N PRO A 91 2.57 -8.68 23.03
CA PRO A 91 3.53 -9.62 23.63
C PRO A 91 4.68 -10.00 22.67
N SER A 92 4.41 -10.12 21.37
CA SER A 92 5.43 -10.40 20.36
C SER A 92 6.17 -9.13 19.91
N THR A 93 7.39 -9.29 19.38
CA THR A 93 8.07 -8.27 18.58
C THR A 93 7.66 -8.31 17.11
N GLN A 94 7.13 -9.44 16.63
CA GLN A 94 6.62 -9.61 15.26
C GLN A 94 5.29 -8.88 15.07
N TYR A 95 5.10 -8.31 13.88
CA TYR A 95 3.88 -7.62 13.50
C TYR A 95 2.68 -8.58 13.43
N ASN A 96 1.58 -8.19 14.09
CA ASN A 96 0.32 -8.91 14.04
C ASN A 96 -0.83 -7.92 13.76
N SER A 97 -1.41 -8.00 12.57
CA SER A 97 -2.49 -7.13 12.09
C SER A 97 -3.82 -7.36 12.83
N SER A 98 -4.00 -8.48 13.52
CA SER A 98 -5.18 -8.74 14.37
C SER A 98 -5.15 -7.97 15.69
N LEU A 99 -3.97 -7.47 16.12
CA LEU A 99 -3.84 -6.68 17.35
C LEU A 99 -4.01 -5.17 17.13
N VAL A 100 -3.72 -4.68 15.91
CA VAL A 100 -3.68 -3.23 15.61
C VAL A 100 -4.39 -2.92 14.28
N TYR A 101 -5.44 -2.12 14.35
CA TYR A 101 -6.03 -1.48 13.18
C TYR A 101 -5.33 -0.15 12.89
N THR A 102 -4.64 -0.05 11.76
CA THR A 102 -3.94 1.17 11.34
C THR A 102 -4.62 1.83 10.15
N ARG A 103 -4.98 3.12 10.28
CA ARG A 103 -5.53 3.94 9.21
C ARG A 103 -4.76 5.25 9.07
N SER A 104 -4.49 5.65 7.83
CA SER A 104 -3.84 6.91 7.49
C SER A 104 -4.64 7.72 6.47
N THR A 105 -4.46 9.04 6.44
CA THR A 105 -4.83 9.82 5.24
C THR A 105 -3.99 9.35 4.06
N HIS A 106 -4.56 9.38 2.84
CA HIS A 106 -3.81 9.03 1.63
C HIS A 106 -2.84 10.16 1.25
N THR A 107 -1.71 10.23 1.96
CA THR A 107 -0.61 11.18 1.77
C THR A 107 0.69 10.48 2.15
N GLN A 108 1.74 10.64 1.36
CA GLN A 108 2.92 9.77 1.43
C GLN A 108 3.62 9.81 2.79
N ARG A 109 3.81 11.01 3.36
CA ARG A 109 4.36 11.22 4.71
C ARG A 109 3.52 10.64 5.87
N THR A 110 2.19 10.57 5.75
CA THR A 110 1.33 10.01 6.82
C THR A 110 1.33 8.49 6.74
N ILE A 111 1.29 7.90 5.54
CA ILE A 111 1.46 6.45 5.34
C ILE A 111 2.83 5.99 5.88
N GLN A 112 3.92 6.71 5.56
CA GLN A 112 5.25 6.42 6.12
C GLN A 112 5.32 6.61 7.64
N SER A 113 4.58 7.59 8.19
CA SER A 113 4.52 7.78 9.64
C SER A 113 3.79 6.62 10.34
N ALA A 114 2.69 6.11 9.78
CA ALA A 114 2.00 4.92 10.29
C ALA A 114 2.94 3.69 10.30
N THR A 115 3.65 3.45 9.19
CA THR A 115 4.70 2.42 9.10
C THR A 115 5.80 2.60 10.15
N ALA A 116 6.25 3.84 10.40
CA ALA A 116 7.26 4.13 11.42
C ALA A 116 6.75 3.90 12.85
N PHE A 117 5.48 4.25 13.14
CA PHE A 117 4.83 3.95 14.41
C PHE A 117 4.78 2.44 14.65
N LEU A 118 4.32 1.67 13.66
CA LEU A 118 4.24 0.21 13.76
C LEU A 118 5.62 -0.45 13.93
N ARG A 119 6.69 0.09 13.33
CA ARG A 119 8.08 -0.38 13.58
C ARG A 119 8.64 0.00 14.95
N GLY A 120 8.08 1.00 15.62
CA GLY A 120 8.35 1.25 17.04
C GLY A 120 7.60 0.29 17.95
N LEU A 121 6.37 -0.08 17.56
CA LEU A 121 5.47 -0.95 18.32
C LEU A 121 5.85 -2.44 18.20
N PHE A 122 6.24 -2.87 17.01
CA PHE A 122 6.69 -4.20 16.64
C PHE A 122 8.14 -4.09 16.15
N GLN A 123 9.07 -4.58 16.96
CA GLN A 123 10.51 -4.33 16.85
C GLN A 123 11.25 -5.36 15.99
N ASP A 124 10.55 -6.21 15.26
CA ASP A 124 11.14 -7.05 14.22
C ASP A 124 11.40 -6.20 12.96
N ASP A 125 12.59 -6.29 12.37
CA ASP A 125 13.04 -5.38 11.31
C ASP A 125 12.41 -5.67 9.93
N TYR A 126 11.78 -6.85 9.77
CA TYR A 126 11.29 -7.32 8.47
C TYR A 126 9.79 -7.67 8.46
N PHE A 127 8.95 -6.67 8.21
CA PHE A 127 7.53 -6.87 7.88
C PHE A 127 6.96 -5.74 7.00
N TYR A 128 5.84 -6.05 6.34
CA TYR A 128 5.04 -5.11 5.56
C TYR A 128 3.74 -4.78 6.31
N PRO A 129 3.64 -3.63 7.02
CA PRO A 129 2.45 -3.29 7.78
C PRO A 129 1.24 -3.01 6.90
N VAL A 130 0.06 -3.45 7.36
CA VAL A 130 -1.23 -3.14 6.73
C VAL A 130 -1.67 -1.74 7.17
N VAL A 131 -1.59 -0.77 6.25
CA VAL A 131 -2.00 0.62 6.46
C VAL A 131 -3.20 0.94 5.57
N TYR A 132 -4.40 1.02 6.13
CA TYR A 132 -5.59 1.40 5.38
C TYR A 132 -5.57 2.90 5.07
N SER A 133 -5.74 3.30 3.81
CA SER A 133 -5.84 4.72 3.44
C SER A 133 -7.08 5.04 2.61
N ARG A 134 -7.58 6.27 2.75
CA ARG A 134 -8.68 6.84 1.97
C ARG A 134 -8.24 8.16 1.33
N ASN A 135 -8.70 8.41 0.10
CA ASN A 135 -8.33 9.61 -0.65
C ASN A 135 -8.62 10.87 0.16
N ARG A 136 -7.60 11.73 0.34
CA ARG A 136 -7.62 12.92 1.18
C ARG A 136 -8.83 13.84 0.90
N THR A 137 -9.23 14.02 -0.36
CA THR A 137 -10.37 14.89 -0.72
C THR A 137 -11.74 14.33 -0.33
N THR A 138 -11.80 13.05 0.04
CA THR A 138 -13.02 12.33 0.47
C THR A 138 -12.97 11.89 1.94
N ASP A 139 -11.81 11.95 2.58
CA ASP A 139 -11.63 11.48 3.96
C ASP A 139 -11.94 12.58 4.98
N MET A 140 -13.23 12.82 5.23
CA MET A 140 -13.71 13.73 6.29
C MET A 140 -13.51 13.18 7.71
N LEU A 141 -12.87 12.03 7.90
CA LEU A 141 -12.54 11.49 9.23
C LEU A 141 -11.14 11.93 9.67
N LEU A 142 -10.14 11.73 8.80
CA LEU A 142 -8.74 12.03 9.10
C LEU A 142 -8.22 13.29 8.39
N SER A 143 -8.88 13.76 7.32
CA SER A 143 -8.59 15.03 6.68
C SER A 143 -9.72 16.03 6.97
N THR A 144 -9.59 16.72 8.10
CA THR A 144 -10.47 17.85 8.50
C THR A 144 -10.47 18.97 7.46
N ASP A 145 -9.43 19.08 6.64
CA ASP A 145 -9.35 19.94 5.46
C ASP A 145 -10.50 19.70 4.45
N ALA A 146 -11.03 18.48 4.36
CA ALA A 146 -12.19 18.13 3.54
C ALA A 146 -13.54 18.47 4.21
N VAL A 147 -13.54 18.91 5.48
CA VAL A 147 -14.75 19.30 6.20
C VAL A 147 -15.17 20.71 5.76
N PRO A 148 -16.39 20.90 5.23
CA PRO A 148 -16.76 22.18 4.62
C PRO A 148 -16.72 23.40 5.55
N SER A 149 -17.08 23.27 6.84
CA SER A 149 -16.94 24.35 7.81
C SER A 149 -15.49 24.83 7.98
N VAL A 150 -14.52 23.90 7.95
CA VAL A 150 -13.08 24.19 7.95
C VAL A 150 -12.66 24.83 6.63
N MET A 151 -13.04 24.24 5.49
CA MET A 151 -12.79 24.80 4.15
C MET A 151 -13.28 26.26 4.03
N GLY A 152 -14.43 26.55 4.65
CA GLY A 152 -15.02 27.88 4.78
C GLY A 152 -14.12 28.87 5.51
N ARG A 153 -13.64 28.51 6.70
CA ARG A 153 -12.77 29.36 7.54
C ARG A 153 -11.36 29.51 6.96
N SER A 154 -10.79 28.43 6.42
CA SER A 154 -9.37 28.39 6.04
C SER A 154 -9.06 29.04 4.69
N TRP A 155 -9.93 28.92 3.68
CA TRP A 155 -9.58 29.33 2.30
C TRP A 155 -10.69 30.03 1.49
N LEU A 156 -11.89 30.20 2.05
CA LEU A 156 -13.03 30.84 1.37
C LEU A 156 -13.39 32.21 1.93
N ASP A 157 -12.73 32.67 2.99
CA ASP A 157 -12.91 34.01 3.57
C ASP A 157 -11.57 34.60 4.03
N ASN A 158 -10.65 34.76 3.07
CA ASN A 158 -9.34 35.38 3.32
C ASN A 158 -9.42 36.77 3.95
N PRO A 159 -10.37 37.68 3.62
CA PRO A 159 -10.50 38.96 4.30
C PRO A 159 -10.77 38.81 5.80
N ALA A 160 -11.65 37.90 6.22
CA ALA A 160 -11.90 37.65 7.64
C ALA A 160 -10.69 36.99 8.33
N LEU A 161 -10.01 36.05 7.66
CA LEU A 161 -8.77 35.43 8.16
C LEU A 161 -7.67 36.49 8.37
N TYR A 162 -7.43 37.36 7.39
CA TYR A 162 -6.40 38.39 7.46
C TYR A 162 -6.75 39.47 8.49
N ALA A 163 -8.03 39.81 8.67
CA ALA A 163 -8.47 40.70 9.74
C ALA A 163 -8.22 40.11 11.14
N ALA A 164 -8.24 38.79 11.29
CA ALA A 164 -7.92 38.10 12.54
C ALA A 164 -6.39 37.96 12.79
N LEU A 165 -5.60 37.74 11.74
CA LEU A 165 -4.15 37.43 11.87
C LEU A 165 -3.23 38.64 11.73
N ASN A 166 -3.56 39.62 10.89
CA ASN A 166 -2.71 40.81 10.72
C ASN A 166 -2.41 41.54 12.04
N PRO A 167 -3.35 41.73 12.99
CA PRO A 167 -3.02 42.35 14.28
C PRO A 167 -2.00 41.55 15.10
N VAL A 168 -2.04 40.22 15.05
CA VAL A 168 -1.09 39.32 15.75
C VAL A 168 0.28 39.35 15.08
N ILE A 169 0.32 39.44 13.75
CA ILE A 169 1.55 39.66 12.99
C ILE A 169 2.18 40.99 13.39
N ASP A 170 1.41 42.08 13.37
CA ASP A 170 1.90 43.44 13.64
C ASP A 170 2.32 43.63 15.12
N GLU A 171 1.78 42.83 16.05
CA GLU A 171 2.20 42.80 17.46
C GLU A 171 3.56 42.10 17.66
N HIS A 172 3.84 41.03 16.91
CA HIS A 172 5.02 40.19 17.13
C HIS A 172 6.16 40.40 16.12
N LEU A 173 5.89 40.95 14.94
CA LEU A 173 6.79 40.96 13.78
C LEU A 173 6.74 42.31 13.05
N SER A 174 7.87 43.01 12.98
CA SER A 174 7.99 44.16 12.08
C SER A 174 8.14 43.71 10.62
N TRP A 175 7.69 44.53 9.68
CA TRP A 175 7.82 44.21 8.26
C TRP A 175 9.28 44.03 7.82
N ASP A 176 10.19 44.88 8.32
CA ASP A 176 11.64 44.75 8.05
C ASP A 176 12.22 43.42 8.57
N ALA A 177 11.73 42.92 9.71
CA ALA A 177 12.12 41.63 10.26
C ALA A 177 11.56 40.47 9.43
N ILE A 178 10.31 40.57 8.95
CA ILE A 178 9.71 39.60 8.02
C ILE A 178 10.53 39.53 6.72
N GLN A 179 10.83 40.67 6.09
CA GLN A 179 11.61 40.73 4.85
C GLN A 179 13.07 40.25 5.03
N SER A 180 13.63 40.39 6.23
CA SER A 180 14.97 39.88 6.54
C SER A 180 14.97 38.37 6.77
N ALA A 181 13.97 37.85 7.49
CA ALA A 181 13.78 36.42 7.70
C ALA A 181 13.38 35.66 6.42
N ALA A 182 12.64 36.29 5.51
CA ALA A 182 12.27 35.71 4.22
C ALA A 182 13.48 35.34 3.36
N LYS A 183 14.61 36.05 3.49
CA LYS A 183 15.88 35.74 2.82
C LYS A 183 16.52 34.48 3.37
N ASP A 184 16.64 34.40 4.69
CA ASP A 184 17.12 33.22 5.40
C ASP A 184 16.25 31.97 5.11
N ALA A 185 14.96 32.18 4.82
CA ALA A 185 13.99 31.15 4.44
C ALA A 185 13.87 30.90 2.92
N TRP A 186 14.56 31.64 2.07
CA TRP A 186 14.52 31.55 0.60
C TRP A 186 13.12 31.77 -0.03
N ILE A 187 12.31 32.66 0.56
CA ILE A 187 10.93 32.95 0.13
C ILE A 187 10.67 34.45 -0.09
N GLU A 188 11.70 35.25 -0.42
CA GLU A 188 11.56 36.70 -0.57
C GLU A 188 10.45 37.10 -1.55
N GLY A 189 10.27 36.34 -2.64
CA GLY A 189 9.23 36.57 -3.65
C GLY A 189 7.81 36.56 -3.06
N LEU A 190 7.54 35.67 -2.10
CA LEU A 190 6.25 35.56 -1.41
C LEU A 190 6.04 36.68 -0.37
N CYS A 191 7.13 37.33 0.05
CA CYS A 191 7.17 38.33 1.12
C CYS A 191 7.40 39.77 0.58
N THR A 192 6.89 40.05 -0.62
CA THR A 192 7.03 41.36 -1.31
C THR A 192 5.92 42.36 -0.99
N ASP A 193 4.67 41.91 -0.79
CA ASP A 193 3.51 42.77 -0.48
C ASP A 193 3.13 42.73 1.00
N PHE A 194 3.14 43.89 1.64
CA PHE A 194 2.71 44.07 3.03
C PHE A 194 1.25 43.67 3.27
N ASN A 195 0.36 43.82 2.28
CA ASN A 195 -1.04 43.43 2.42
C ASN A 195 -1.23 41.90 2.39
N ALA A 196 -0.32 41.18 1.73
CA ALA A 196 -0.26 39.73 1.68
C ALA A 196 0.55 39.09 2.83
N ARG A 197 1.05 39.89 3.80
CA ARG A 197 1.98 39.41 4.86
C ARG A 197 1.49 38.20 5.66
N THR A 198 0.18 38.00 5.81
CA THR A 198 -0.37 36.78 6.43
C THR A 198 0.06 35.50 5.69
N SER A 199 0.01 35.47 4.36
CA SER A 199 0.44 34.30 3.58
C SER A 199 1.94 34.06 3.74
N CYS A 200 2.75 35.09 3.49
CA CYS A 200 4.20 35.07 3.71
C CYS A 200 4.58 34.51 5.10
N VAL A 201 3.96 34.98 6.17
CA VAL A 201 4.27 34.56 7.55
C VAL A 201 3.88 33.10 7.82
N LEU A 202 2.77 32.60 7.25
CA LEU A 202 2.36 31.21 7.40
C LEU A 202 3.28 30.25 6.61
N ASP A 203 3.69 30.63 5.41
CA ASP A 203 4.66 29.85 4.62
C ASP A 203 6.05 29.87 5.30
N MET A 204 6.47 31.03 5.83
CA MET A 204 7.71 31.19 6.58
C MET A 204 7.73 30.37 7.88
N TYR A 205 6.58 30.21 8.55
CA TYR A 205 6.46 29.32 9.70
C TYR A 205 6.74 27.86 9.33
N ASP A 206 6.21 27.37 8.21
CA ASP A 206 6.42 25.98 7.78
C ASP A 206 7.89 25.71 7.40
N VAL A 207 8.54 26.67 6.74
CA VAL A 207 9.99 26.63 6.48
C VAL A 207 10.79 26.63 7.78
N ALA A 208 10.48 27.53 8.72
CA ALA A 208 11.19 27.62 10.00
C ALA A 208 11.03 26.35 10.85
N ALA A 209 9.83 25.76 10.90
CA ALA A 209 9.58 24.50 11.61
C ALA A 209 10.31 23.31 10.96
N ALA A 210 10.34 23.23 9.63
CA ALA A 210 11.12 22.22 8.91
C ALA A 210 12.64 22.40 9.15
N PHE A 211 13.12 23.64 9.17
CA PHE A 211 14.53 23.95 9.46
C PHE A 211 14.89 23.67 10.92
N GLU A 212 14.00 23.90 11.88
CA GLU A 212 14.21 23.52 13.29
C GLU A 212 14.37 22.01 13.41
N ALA A 213 13.44 21.23 12.86
CA ALA A 213 13.46 19.78 12.92
C ALA A 213 14.71 19.16 12.26
N ALA A 214 15.18 19.76 11.16
CA ALA A 214 16.41 19.38 10.46
C ALA A 214 17.71 19.93 11.09
N GLY A 215 17.64 20.70 12.18
CA GLY A 215 18.82 21.34 12.79
C GLY A 215 19.48 22.43 11.95
N ARG A 216 18.74 23.00 10.98
CA ARG A 216 19.19 24.05 10.06
C ARG A 216 18.89 25.47 10.57
N LEU A 217 17.91 25.63 11.46
CA LEU A 217 17.45 26.94 11.93
C LEU A 217 18.56 27.76 12.62
N ASP A 218 19.55 27.12 13.25
CA ASP A 218 20.69 27.78 13.86
C ASP A 218 21.58 28.55 12.86
N ASN A 219 21.59 28.16 11.59
CA ASN A 219 22.32 28.84 10.52
C ASN A 219 21.50 30.00 9.89
N ALA A 220 20.22 30.10 10.21
CA ALA A 220 19.26 31.05 9.65
C ALA A 220 18.94 32.13 10.70
N THR A 221 19.89 33.05 10.93
CA THR A 221 19.90 33.99 12.07
C THR A 221 18.63 34.84 12.18
N ASN A 222 18.19 35.44 11.08
CA ASN A 222 17.00 36.29 11.03
C ASN A 222 15.72 35.45 11.19
N LEU A 223 15.67 34.28 10.52
CA LEU A 223 14.54 33.35 10.62
C LEU A 223 14.37 32.83 12.05
N LYS A 224 15.47 32.46 12.71
CA LYS A 224 15.51 32.04 14.12
C LYS A 224 15.06 33.16 15.06
N ALA A 225 15.44 34.41 14.78
CA ALA A 225 15.03 35.56 15.59
C ALA A 225 13.51 35.80 15.53
N VAL A 226 12.87 35.62 14.37
CA VAL A 226 11.41 35.79 14.22
C VAL A 226 10.59 34.55 14.58
N TYR A 227 11.19 33.35 14.61
CA TYR A 227 10.46 32.09 14.79
C TYR A 227 9.49 32.05 15.98
N PRO A 228 9.81 32.60 17.18
CA PRO A 228 8.83 32.69 18.27
C PRO A 228 7.56 33.46 17.89
N GLY A 229 7.68 34.56 17.14
CA GLY A 229 6.54 35.31 16.61
C GLY A 229 5.76 34.53 15.54
N LEU A 230 6.46 33.77 14.69
CA LEU A 230 5.81 32.86 13.73
C LEU A 230 4.97 31.79 14.44
N MET A 231 5.44 31.26 15.58
CA MET A 231 4.65 30.33 16.40
C MET A 231 3.39 30.97 16.99
N GLU A 232 3.41 32.25 17.37
CA GLU A 232 2.21 32.96 17.85
C GLU A 232 1.19 33.17 16.73
N VAL A 233 1.65 33.56 15.53
CA VAL A 233 0.77 33.74 14.36
C VAL A 233 0.17 32.41 13.91
N ASN A 234 0.95 31.33 13.88
CA ASN A 234 0.43 29.99 13.60
C ASN A 234 -0.58 29.54 14.68
N ALA A 235 -0.33 29.83 15.96
CA ALA A 235 -1.29 29.55 17.02
C ALA A 235 -2.60 30.34 16.85
N ALA A 236 -2.52 31.59 16.42
CA ALA A 236 -3.70 32.40 16.09
C ALA A 236 -4.46 31.84 14.88
N TRP A 237 -3.77 31.30 13.87
CA TRP A 237 -4.40 30.62 12.72
C TRP A 237 -5.15 29.35 13.17
N PHE A 238 -4.50 28.47 13.94
CA PHE A 238 -5.15 27.28 14.51
C PHE A 238 -6.36 27.65 15.38
N LYS A 239 -6.25 28.71 16.19
CA LYS A 239 -7.34 29.22 17.01
C LYS A 239 -8.50 29.75 16.16
N TYR A 240 -8.24 30.54 15.13
CA TYR A 240 -9.29 31.06 14.24
C TYR A 240 -10.04 29.95 13.50
N VAL A 241 -9.32 28.97 12.96
CA VAL A 241 -9.92 27.88 12.17
C VAL A 241 -10.63 26.85 13.07
N PHE A 242 -9.99 26.40 14.15
CA PHE A 242 -10.39 25.19 14.88
C PHE A 242 -10.95 25.42 16.28
N SER A 243 -10.90 26.63 16.85
CA SER A 243 -11.61 26.88 18.12
C SER A 243 -13.12 26.71 17.95
N TRP A 244 -13.74 26.26 19.03
CA TRP A 244 -15.18 26.03 19.10
C TRP A 244 -15.73 26.67 20.38
N ASN A 245 -16.78 27.49 20.24
CA ASN A 245 -17.39 28.21 21.33
C ASN A 245 -18.89 27.90 21.42
N HIS A 246 -19.32 27.27 22.53
CA HIS A 246 -20.73 26.95 22.79
C HIS A 246 -21.69 28.16 22.81
N THR A 247 -21.21 29.41 22.88
CA THR A 247 -22.06 30.61 22.75
C THR A 247 -22.16 31.14 21.32
N SER A 248 -21.30 30.68 20.40
CA SER A 248 -21.36 31.01 18.98
C SER A 248 -22.44 30.18 18.30
N LYS A 249 -23.48 30.86 17.78
CA LYS A 249 -24.55 30.20 17.00
C LYS A 249 -23.99 29.46 15.78
N LEU A 250 -22.92 29.97 15.17
CA LEU A 250 -22.26 29.31 14.04
C LEU A 250 -21.55 28.02 14.49
N ASP A 251 -20.83 28.05 15.61
CA ASP A 251 -20.08 26.89 16.13
C ASP A 251 -21.03 25.80 16.66
N LEU A 252 -22.14 26.19 17.30
CA LEU A 252 -23.21 25.26 17.66
C LEU A 252 -23.83 24.61 16.41
N THR A 253 -24.00 25.36 15.32
CA THR A 253 -24.51 24.82 14.06
C THR A 253 -23.50 23.87 13.41
N GLN A 254 -22.21 24.22 13.39
CA GLN A 254 -21.16 23.50 12.68
C GLN A 254 -20.59 22.28 13.45
N GLY A 255 -20.61 22.32 14.79
CA GLY A 255 -19.84 21.41 15.65
C GLY A 255 -18.32 21.67 15.60
N SER A 256 -17.54 20.89 16.36
CA SER A 256 -16.07 20.89 16.25
C SER A 256 -15.59 20.13 15.00
N ALA A 257 -14.43 20.52 14.45
CA ALA A 257 -13.96 19.99 13.16
C ALA A 257 -13.60 18.49 13.18
N SER A 258 -13.11 17.95 14.30
CA SER A 258 -12.80 16.52 14.46
C SER A 258 -13.91 15.73 15.17
N GLN A 259 -15.13 16.27 15.25
CA GLN A 259 -16.25 15.60 15.92
C GLN A 259 -16.49 14.18 15.37
N ASN A 260 -16.39 13.99 14.05
CA ASN A 260 -16.55 12.66 13.43
C ASN A 260 -15.54 11.65 13.97
N LEU A 261 -14.27 12.04 14.13
CA LEU A 261 -13.21 11.18 14.66
C LEU A 261 -13.42 10.86 16.14
N ALA A 262 -13.79 11.84 16.96
CA ALA A 262 -14.13 11.61 18.37
C ALA A 262 -15.34 10.67 18.53
N GLN A 263 -16.35 10.78 17.66
CA GLN A 263 -17.51 9.89 17.64
C GLN A 263 -17.13 8.48 17.16
N THR A 264 -16.24 8.33 16.17
CA THR A 264 -15.67 7.03 15.80
C THR A 264 -14.89 6.40 16.96
N MET A 265 -14.11 7.18 17.70
CA MET A 265 -13.39 6.67 18.89
C MET A 265 -14.33 6.19 19.98
N LEU A 266 -15.39 6.95 20.25
CA LEU A 266 -16.44 6.54 21.18
C LEU A 266 -17.17 5.29 20.67
N ALA A 267 -17.41 5.15 19.36
CA ALA A 267 -17.99 3.96 18.77
C ALA A 267 -17.07 2.73 18.92
N ASN A 268 -15.76 2.87 18.70
CA ASN A 268 -14.77 1.80 18.93
C ASN A 268 -14.74 1.36 20.39
N ILE A 269 -14.84 2.30 21.34
CA ILE A 269 -14.98 1.98 22.78
C ILE A 269 -16.25 1.18 23.02
N ASN A 270 -17.42 1.65 22.56
CA ASN A 270 -18.68 0.93 22.75
C ASN A 270 -18.65 -0.46 22.10
N ALA A 271 -18.02 -0.62 20.93
CA ALA A 271 -17.87 -1.89 20.25
C ALA A 271 -16.97 -2.85 21.06
N HIS A 272 -15.81 -2.39 21.55
CA HIS A 272 -14.90 -3.19 22.36
C HIS A 272 -15.53 -3.65 23.69
N LEU A 273 -16.44 -2.85 24.27
CA LEU A 273 -17.21 -3.24 25.46
C LEU A 273 -18.25 -4.35 25.21
N LEU A 274 -18.70 -4.51 23.95
CA LEU A 274 -19.63 -5.59 23.55
C LEU A 274 -18.88 -6.85 23.10
N SER A 275 -17.80 -6.65 22.34
CA SER A 275 -16.92 -7.71 21.86
C SER A 275 -15.52 -7.11 21.66
N PRO A 276 -14.51 -7.51 22.47
CA PRO A 276 -13.14 -7.08 22.27
C PRO A 276 -12.67 -7.41 20.85
N SER A 277 -12.02 -6.44 20.21
CA SER A 277 -11.52 -6.55 18.84
C SER A 277 -10.02 -6.26 18.80
N TYR A 278 -9.62 -5.09 18.30
CA TYR A 278 -8.22 -4.67 18.33
C TYR A 278 -7.81 -4.16 19.72
N ASN A 279 -6.57 -4.46 20.10
CA ASN A 279 -5.93 -3.83 21.27
C ASN A 279 -5.63 -2.35 21.00
N MET A 280 -5.36 -2.00 19.73
CA MET A 280 -5.10 -0.62 19.32
C MET A 280 -5.76 -0.22 18.00
N PHE A 281 -6.25 1.02 17.96
CA PHE A 281 -6.59 1.74 16.73
C PHE A 281 -5.59 2.89 16.52
N GLU A 282 -4.80 2.85 15.46
CA GLU A 282 -3.85 3.91 15.09
C GLU A 282 -4.37 4.75 13.92
N TYR A 283 -4.28 6.07 14.08
CA TYR A 283 -4.74 7.08 13.13
C TYR A 283 -3.61 8.06 12.80
N SER A 284 -2.87 7.79 11.72
CA SER A 284 -1.83 8.69 11.22
C SER A 284 -2.41 9.80 10.35
N ALA A 285 -2.33 11.05 10.83
CA ALA A 285 -3.05 12.19 10.27
C ALA A 285 -2.23 13.49 10.33
N HIS A 286 -2.92 14.63 10.44
CA HIS A 286 -2.34 15.97 10.36
C HIS A 286 -2.47 16.74 11.69
N ASP A 287 -1.73 17.83 11.79
CA ASP A 287 -1.91 18.88 12.80
C ASP A 287 -3.36 19.40 12.80
N THR A 288 -3.90 19.66 11.61
CA THR A 288 -5.30 20.02 11.38
C THR A 288 -6.30 18.97 11.84
N THR A 289 -5.88 17.73 12.12
CA THR A 289 -6.72 16.66 12.69
C THR A 289 -6.59 16.58 14.21
N VAL A 290 -5.35 16.63 14.73
CA VAL A 290 -5.04 16.44 16.16
C VAL A 290 -5.49 17.64 17.00
N VAL A 291 -5.31 18.89 16.52
CA VAL A 291 -5.72 20.10 17.26
C VAL A 291 -7.23 20.13 17.49
N PRO A 292 -8.11 20.06 16.47
CA PRO A 292 -9.56 20.02 16.69
C PRO A 292 -10.07 18.76 17.42
N LEU A 293 -9.28 17.68 17.49
CA LEU A 293 -9.61 16.54 18.35
C LEU A 293 -9.42 16.89 19.83
N ALA A 294 -8.32 17.55 20.18
CA ALA A 294 -8.12 18.10 21.52
C ALA A 294 -9.20 19.14 21.89
N VAL A 295 -9.60 20.01 20.94
CA VAL A 295 -10.73 20.95 21.10
C VAL A 295 -12.04 20.22 21.43
N THR A 296 -12.29 19.07 20.79
CA THR A 296 -13.45 18.21 21.06
C THR A 296 -13.41 17.57 22.46
N PHE A 297 -12.21 17.29 22.97
CA PHE A 297 -11.98 16.91 24.38
C PHE A 297 -11.92 18.12 25.34
N GLY A 298 -12.21 19.32 24.83
CA GLY A 298 -12.31 20.55 25.60
C GLY A 298 -11.01 21.33 25.80
N ASP A 299 -9.87 20.83 25.34
CA ASP A 299 -8.57 21.51 25.40
C ASP A 299 -8.44 22.50 24.23
N GLN A 300 -8.41 23.79 24.56
CA GLN A 300 -8.16 24.88 23.60
C GLN A 300 -6.98 25.76 24.03
N GLY A 301 -6.07 25.22 24.85
CA GLY A 301 -4.94 25.96 25.41
C GLY A 301 -3.89 26.34 24.36
N ASN A 302 -3.03 27.32 24.69
CA ASN A 302 -1.96 27.76 23.79
C ASN A 302 -0.99 26.64 23.40
N THR A 303 -0.78 25.64 24.26
CA THR A 303 0.06 24.47 23.94
C THR A 303 -0.62 23.51 22.96
N THR A 304 -1.95 23.56 22.82
CA THR A 304 -2.73 22.77 21.86
C THR A 304 -2.80 23.46 20.51
N MET A 305 -2.91 24.79 20.50
CA MET A 305 -2.87 25.58 19.26
C MET A 305 -1.47 25.67 18.62
N ARG A 306 -0.43 25.10 19.25
CA ARG A 306 0.93 24.98 18.69
C ARG A 306 1.30 23.51 18.51
N PRO A 307 0.78 22.81 17.47
CA PRO A 307 1.08 21.38 17.27
C PRO A 307 2.52 21.16 16.76
N PRO A 308 3.46 20.59 17.54
CA PRO A 308 4.78 20.21 17.03
C PRO A 308 4.68 19.03 16.07
N PHE A 309 5.76 18.67 15.38
CA PHE A 309 5.80 17.44 14.58
C PHE A 309 5.61 16.22 15.50
N ALA A 310 4.97 15.17 14.98
CA ALA A 310 4.67 13.95 15.75
C ALA A 310 3.91 14.20 17.08
N VAL A 311 3.14 15.29 17.19
CA VAL A 311 2.19 15.47 18.30
C VAL A 311 1.14 14.37 18.27
N THR A 312 0.91 13.75 19.42
CA THR A 312 0.10 12.54 19.58
C THR A 312 -0.90 12.69 20.71
N ILE A 313 -2.11 12.18 20.52
CA ILE A 313 -3.11 11.96 21.56
C ILE A 313 -3.38 10.45 21.66
N PHE A 314 -3.22 9.90 22.85
CA PHE A 314 -3.69 8.56 23.22
C PHE A 314 -5.03 8.69 23.97
N VAL A 315 -5.96 7.80 23.64
CA VAL A 315 -7.26 7.61 24.29
C VAL A 315 -7.29 6.18 24.84
N GLU A 316 -7.07 6.03 26.14
CA GLU A 316 -7.04 4.72 26.82
C GLU A 316 -8.42 4.41 27.38
N LEU A 317 -8.99 3.26 27.04
CA LEU A 317 -10.14 2.68 27.75
C LEU A 317 -9.61 1.95 28.99
N LEU A 318 -10.10 2.33 30.17
CA LEU A 318 -9.71 1.78 31.46
C LEU A 318 -10.88 1.07 32.14
N GLN A 319 -10.60 -0.02 32.83
CA GLN A 319 -11.53 -0.71 33.73
C GLN A 319 -11.01 -0.67 35.16
N ASP A 320 -11.89 -0.45 36.14
CA ASP A 320 -11.60 -0.64 37.55
C ASP A 320 -11.61 -2.15 37.88
N THR A 321 -10.48 -2.66 38.35
CA THR A 321 -10.35 -4.07 38.77
C THR A 321 -11.16 -4.40 40.03
N ALA A 322 -11.60 -3.41 40.80
CA ALA A 322 -12.48 -3.58 41.97
C ALA A 322 -13.98 -3.42 41.64
N ASP A 323 -14.32 -2.89 40.47
CA ASP A 323 -15.70 -2.75 39.97
C ASP A 323 -15.71 -3.00 38.45
N ALA A 324 -16.13 -4.20 38.05
CA ALA A 324 -16.18 -4.59 36.64
C ALA A 324 -17.10 -3.70 35.77
N SER A 325 -18.00 -2.91 36.38
CA SER A 325 -18.83 -1.90 35.71
C SER A 325 -18.23 -0.49 35.70
N GLY A 326 -17.14 -0.26 36.44
CA GLY A 326 -16.42 1.00 36.51
C GLY A 326 -15.52 1.23 35.30
N TRP A 327 -16.05 1.89 34.26
CA TRP A 327 -15.33 2.22 33.04
C TRP A 327 -14.93 3.69 32.97
N TYR A 328 -13.69 3.94 32.56
CA TYR A 328 -13.10 5.27 32.46
C TYR A 328 -12.33 5.43 31.14
N VAL A 329 -12.07 6.68 30.76
CA VAL A 329 -11.22 7.03 29.61
C VAL A 329 -10.11 7.95 30.10
N ARG A 330 -8.85 7.61 29.81
CA ARG A 330 -7.69 8.49 30.05
C ARG A 330 -7.19 9.08 28.75
N LEU A 331 -7.05 10.40 28.72
CA LEU A 331 -6.46 11.14 27.62
C LEU A 331 -5.02 11.53 27.95
N ILE A 332 -4.09 11.18 27.07
CA ILE A 332 -2.67 11.54 27.18
C ILE A 332 -2.26 12.27 25.91
N ARG A 333 -1.56 13.40 26.05
CA ARG A 333 -0.96 14.11 24.92
C ARG A 333 0.53 14.29 25.14
N GLY A 334 1.29 14.21 24.05
CA GLY A 334 2.73 14.41 24.05
C GLY A 334 3.30 14.51 22.65
N ASN A 335 4.62 14.65 22.56
CA ASN A 335 5.37 14.58 21.32
C ASN A 335 6.79 14.03 21.57
N PRO A 336 7.44 13.45 20.56
CA PRO A 336 8.86 13.14 20.59
C PRO A 336 9.71 14.39 20.82
N VAL A 337 10.74 14.26 21.66
CA VAL A 337 11.76 15.30 21.91
C VAL A 337 13.13 14.68 21.71
N LYS A 338 14.00 15.36 20.97
CA LYS A 338 15.38 14.93 20.74
C LYS A 338 16.19 15.08 22.03
N THR A 339 16.86 14.02 22.46
CA THR A 339 17.72 14.03 23.66
C THR A 339 19.17 14.36 23.30
N ALA A 340 20.01 14.59 24.32
CA ALA A 340 21.41 14.99 24.12
C ALA A 340 22.27 13.96 23.37
N ASN A 341 21.86 12.68 23.32
CA ASN A 341 22.55 11.63 22.54
C ASN A 341 22.08 11.56 21.07
N GLY A 342 21.12 12.40 20.66
CA GLY A 342 20.55 12.44 19.31
C GLY A 342 19.28 11.61 19.08
N THR A 343 18.91 10.69 19.98
CA THR A 343 17.67 9.90 19.84
C THR A 343 16.42 10.71 20.20
N TYR A 344 15.28 10.32 19.64
CA TYR A 344 13.97 10.86 20.04
C TYR A 344 13.36 10.01 21.15
N VAL A 345 12.71 10.65 22.12
CA VAL A 345 11.93 9.98 23.16
C VAL A 345 10.59 10.71 23.30
N PHE A 346 9.48 9.96 23.32
CA PHE A 346 8.16 10.54 23.54
C PHE A 346 8.06 11.19 24.93
N ARG A 347 7.66 12.47 24.99
CA ARG A 347 7.41 13.18 26.24
C ARG A 347 5.96 13.62 26.30
N GLN A 348 5.30 13.26 27.40
CA GLN A 348 3.95 13.74 27.69
C GLN A 348 4.01 15.25 28.00
N THR A 349 3.12 16.02 27.37
CA THR A 349 2.94 17.46 27.57
C THR A 349 1.63 17.77 28.31
N GLY A 350 0.79 16.74 28.54
CA GLY A 350 -0.50 16.87 29.21
C GLY A 350 -1.59 17.42 28.29
N ILE A 351 -2.84 17.12 28.62
CA ILE A 351 -4.04 17.59 27.91
C ILE A 351 -5.02 18.18 28.92
N GLU A 352 -5.58 19.34 28.62
CA GLU A 352 -6.58 20.01 29.46
C GLU A 352 -7.99 19.47 29.14
N ALA A 353 -8.17 18.16 29.33
CA ALA A 353 -9.44 17.50 29.11
C ALA A 353 -10.51 18.02 30.08
N HIS A 354 -11.72 18.25 29.57
CA HIS A 354 -12.83 18.81 30.35
C HIS A 354 -14.09 17.92 30.28
N CYS A 355 -14.12 16.89 31.13
CA CYS A 355 -15.25 15.99 31.31
C CYS A 355 -16.54 16.73 31.71
N ILE A 356 -17.71 16.09 31.52
CA ILE A 356 -19.02 16.67 31.88
C ILE A 356 -19.81 15.67 32.72
N ASP A 357 -20.16 16.04 33.96
CA ASP A 357 -20.91 15.16 34.87
C ASP A 357 -22.39 14.98 34.46
N ALA A 358 -23.13 14.14 35.19
CA ALA A 358 -24.53 13.85 34.90
C ALA A 358 -25.48 15.05 35.14
N ALA A 359 -25.02 16.08 35.86
CA ALA A 359 -25.74 17.35 36.03
C ALA A 359 -25.40 18.37 34.92
N GLY A 360 -24.54 18.01 33.96
CA GLY A 360 -24.09 18.90 32.89
C GLY A 360 -22.97 19.86 33.32
N ILE A 361 -22.37 19.67 34.49
CA ILE A 361 -21.28 20.51 34.98
C ILE A 361 -19.96 20.05 34.34
N ARG A 362 -19.32 20.99 33.65
CA ARG A 362 -18.01 20.77 33.00
C ARG A 362 -16.87 20.99 34.01
N TYR A 363 -16.02 19.99 34.20
CA TYR A 363 -14.89 20.02 35.12
C TYR A 363 -13.59 19.58 34.43
N ARG A 364 -12.42 19.99 34.94
CA ARG A 364 -11.11 19.60 34.38
C ARG A 364 -10.75 18.19 34.89
N ALA A 365 -10.40 17.29 33.99
CA ALA A 365 -10.02 15.92 34.31
C ALA A 365 -8.78 15.86 35.21
N SER A 366 -8.79 15.02 36.25
CA SER A 366 -7.57 14.69 37.00
C SER A 366 -6.77 13.65 36.22
N ALA A 367 -5.47 13.88 36.00
CA ALA A 367 -4.60 13.01 35.19
C ALA A 367 -5.14 12.69 33.77
N GLY A 368 -6.04 13.51 33.23
CA GLY A 368 -6.71 13.25 31.95
C GLY A 368 -7.81 12.19 31.99
N ILE A 369 -8.23 11.73 33.17
CA ILE A 369 -9.22 10.65 33.37
C ILE A 369 -10.63 11.23 33.52
N CYS A 370 -11.57 10.69 32.74
CA CYS A 370 -13.01 10.88 32.87
C CYS A 370 -13.69 9.52 33.11
N PRO A 371 -14.75 9.41 33.92
CA PRO A 371 -15.72 8.32 33.79
C PRO A 371 -16.21 8.20 32.34
N LEU A 372 -16.52 7.00 31.86
CA LEU A 372 -16.87 6.79 30.45
C LEU A 372 -18.12 7.58 30.01
N ASP A 373 -19.13 7.69 30.87
CA ASP A 373 -20.33 8.48 30.58
C ASP A 373 -20.04 9.99 30.57
N ASP A 374 -19.08 10.45 31.38
CA ASP A 374 -18.63 11.85 31.40
C ASP A 374 -17.80 12.18 30.17
N PHE A 375 -16.99 11.22 29.69
CA PHE A 375 -16.30 11.28 28.41
C PHE A 375 -17.29 11.33 27.24
N ARG A 376 -18.33 10.50 27.26
CA ARG A 376 -19.42 10.52 26.26
C ARG A 376 -20.09 11.89 26.20
N ARG A 377 -20.48 12.47 27.34
CA ARG A 377 -21.08 13.82 27.40
C ARG A 377 -20.11 14.92 26.98
N MET A 378 -18.82 14.81 27.30
CA MET A 378 -17.78 15.72 26.81
C MET A 378 -17.68 15.68 25.28
N VAL A 379 -17.62 14.49 24.67
CA VAL A 379 -17.57 14.33 23.21
C VAL A 379 -18.86 14.82 22.56
N ASP A 380 -20.03 14.62 23.19
CA ASP A 380 -21.31 15.12 22.67
C ASP A 380 -21.49 16.64 22.81
N TYR A 381 -20.72 17.32 23.67
CA TYR A 381 -20.83 18.76 23.93
C TYR A 381 -20.59 19.63 22.69
N SER A 382 -19.66 19.23 21.82
CA SER A 382 -19.35 19.90 20.56
C SER A 382 -20.00 19.25 19.32
N ARG A 383 -21.01 18.38 19.52
CA ARG A 383 -21.78 17.80 18.42
C ARG A 383 -22.56 18.90 17.69
N PRO A 384 -22.63 18.90 16.34
CA PRO A 384 -23.45 19.84 15.59
C PRO A 384 -24.92 19.78 16.04
N ALA A 385 -25.53 20.95 16.29
CA ALA A 385 -26.92 21.07 16.71
C ALA A 385 -27.94 20.76 15.60
N VAL A 386 -27.47 20.59 14.35
CA VAL A 386 -28.30 20.20 13.19
C VAL A 386 -27.63 19.08 12.40
N ALA A 387 -28.44 18.24 11.76
CA ALA A 387 -27.95 17.23 10.82
C ALA A 387 -27.16 17.89 9.68
N GLU A 388 -26.02 17.28 9.29
CA GLU A 388 -25.05 17.85 8.34
C GLU A 388 -24.56 19.27 8.74
N GLY A 389 -24.53 19.61 10.03
CA GLY A 389 -24.13 20.95 10.49
C GLY A 389 -22.76 21.42 10.01
N HIS A 390 -21.80 20.50 9.83
CA HIS A 390 -20.49 20.76 9.24
C HIS A 390 -20.54 21.25 7.77
N CYS A 391 -21.70 21.14 7.09
CA CYS A 391 -21.98 21.68 5.76
C CYS A 391 -22.43 23.15 5.78
N ALA A 392 -22.73 23.72 6.95
CA ALA A 392 -23.16 25.10 7.09
C ALA A 392 -22.01 26.06 6.77
N MET A 393 -22.26 27.00 5.86
CA MET A 393 -21.34 28.05 5.45
C MET A 393 -22.02 29.41 5.50
N THR A 394 -21.22 30.48 5.59
CA THR A 394 -21.73 31.83 5.36
C THR A 394 -22.03 32.04 3.87
N GLN A 395 -22.90 33.01 3.55
CA GLN A 395 -23.20 33.37 2.17
C GLN A 395 -21.95 33.81 1.39
N ALA A 396 -21.00 34.48 2.06
CA ALA A 396 -19.72 34.87 1.49
C ALA A 396 -18.88 33.65 1.13
N GLN A 397 -18.68 32.71 2.07
CA GLN A 397 -17.92 31.47 1.85
C GLN A 397 -18.46 30.65 0.68
N TYR A 398 -19.79 30.47 0.61
CA TYR A 398 -20.43 29.73 -0.49
C TYR A 398 -20.26 30.45 -1.84
N SER A 399 -20.40 31.79 -1.85
CA SER A 399 -20.23 32.59 -3.07
C SER A 399 -18.78 32.57 -3.57
N ASN A 400 -17.82 32.67 -2.67
CA ASN A 400 -16.38 32.62 -2.95
C ASN A 400 -15.91 31.22 -3.41
N MET A 401 -16.72 30.18 -3.20
CA MET A 401 -16.45 28.84 -3.75
C MET A 401 -16.69 28.76 -5.26
N GLY A 402 -17.48 29.69 -5.83
CA GLY A 402 -17.69 29.82 -7.27
C GLY A 402 -18.49 28.68 -7.91
N CYS A 403 -19.31 27.97 -7.14
CA CYS A 403 -19.98 26.76 -7.61
C CYS A 403 -21.04 27.04 -8.69
N PRO A 404 -20.98 26.35 -9.85
CA PRO A 404 -22.10 26.32 -10.81
C PRO A 404 -23.35 25.85 -10.08
N ARG A 405 -24.46 26.60 -10.13
CA ARG A 405 -25.70 26.23 -9.43
C ARG A 405 -26.37 25.03 -10.09
N THR A 406 -26.24 24.90 -11.40
CA THR A 406 -26.90 23.85 -12.20
C THR A 406 -26.02 23.43 -13.38
N ILE A 407 -26.32 22.28 -13.99
CA ILE A 407 -25.68 21.85 -15.24
C ILE A 407 -25.85 22.88 -16.39
N ALA A 408 -26.89 23.72 -16.35
CA ALA A 408 -27.15 24.75 -17.37
C ALA A 408 -26.10 25.89 -17.36
N ASP A 409 -25.30 26.02 -16.30
CA ASP A 409 -24.20 26.98 -16.25
C ASP A 409 -23.02 26.57 -17.18
N ASN A 410 -23.03 25.35 -17.73
CA ASN A 410 -22.03 24.77 -18.63
C ASN A 410 -20.56 24.95 -18.20
N LYS A 411 -20.32 24.93 -16.88
CA LYS A 411 -19.00 25.09 -16.26
C LYS A 411 -18.59 23.82 -15.53
N PRO A 412 -17.31 23.39 -15.61
CA PRO A 412 -16.81 22.29 -14.80
C PRO A 412 -16.93 22.63 -13.31
N VAL A 413 -17.15 21.62 -12.47
CA VAL A 413 -17.25 21.79 -11.01
C VAL A 413 -15.85 22.08 -10.45
N PRO A 414 -15.59 23.24 -9.82
CA PRO A 414 -14.30 23.50 -9.18
C PRO A 414 -14.01 22.48 -8.06
N SER A 415 -12.76 22.18 -7.78
CA SER A 415 -12.36 21.16 -6.78
C SER A 415 -13.00 21.38 -5.40
N ARG A 416 -13.07 22.63 -4.92
CA ARG A 416 -13.73 23.00 -3.66
C ARG A 416 -15.23 22.69 -3.67
N CYS A 417 -15.91 22.96 -4.79
CA CYS A 417 -17.31 22.61 -4.99
C CYS A 417 -17.53 21.11 -5.08
N TRP A 418 -16.60 20.37 -5.69
CA TRP A 418 -16.65 18.92 -5.72
C TRP A 418 -16.57 18.34 -4.30
N ILE A 419 -15.61 18.81 -3.48
CA ILE A 419 -15.48 18.43 -2.06
C ILE A 419 -16.76 18.77 -1.30
N TYR A 420 -17.29 19.99 -1.44
CA TYR A 420 -18.56 20.38 -0.81
C TYR A 420 -19.71 19.44 -1.18
N ARG A 421 -19.88 19.14 -2.46
CA ARG A 421 -20.99 18.31 -2.95
C ARG A 421 -20.85 16.84 -2.58
N TYR A 422 -19.62 16.34 -2.48
CA TYR A 422 -19.32 15.00 -1.98
C TYR A 422 -19.62 14.89 -0.47
N ALA A 423 -19.19 15.88 0.31
CA ALA A 423 -19.42 15.95 1.76
C ALA A 423 -20.89 16.19 2.13
N CYS A 424 -21.61 16.98 1.33
CA CYS A 424 -22.92 17.55 1.67
C CYS A 424 -23.96 17.31 0.57
N PRO A 425 -24.22 16.05 0.15
CA PRO A 425 -25.09 15.76 -0.99
C PRO A 425 -26.52 16.26 -0.79
N SER A 426 -27.03 16.34 0.45
CA SER A 426 -28.38 16.88 0.73
C SER A 426 -28.49 18.41 0.57
N LYS A 427 -27.35 19.13 0.62
CA LYS A 427 -27.25 20.60 0.47
C LYS A 427 -26.60 21.04 -0.84
N ALA A 428 -26.12 20.08 -1.64
CA ALA A 428 -25.31 20.28 -2.83
C ALA A 428 -26.00 21.02 -3.98
N CYS A 429 -27.34 20.93 -4.05
CA CYS A 429 -28.17 21.38 -5.17
C CYS A 429 -29.41 22.17 -4.71
N PRO A 430 -29.96 23.05 -5.57
CA PRO A 430 -31.27 23.65 -5.34
C PRO A 430 -32.37 22.58 -5.23
N VAL A 431 -33.47 22.90 -4.53
CA VAL A 431 -34.54 21.94 -4.15
C VAL A 431 -35.16 21.17 -5.34
N THR A 432 -35.17 21.76 -6.54
CA THR A 432 -35.72 21.14 -7.77
C THR A 432 -34.69 20.35 -8.59
N TYR A 433 -33.46 20.20 -8.08
CA TYR A 433 -32.32 19.57 -8.77
C TYR A 433 -31.76 18.40 -7.96
N ILE A 434 -31.35 17.35 -8.68
CA ILE A 434 -30.72 16.15 -8.13
C ILE A 434 -29.21 16.23 -8.39
N LEU A 435 -28.41 15.94 -7.35
CA LEU A 435 -26.97 15.78 -7.51
C LEU A 435 -26.65 14.49 -8.28
N SER A 436 -25.99 14.61 -9.42
CA SER A 436 -25.47 13.46 -10.16
C SER A 436 -24.22 12.90 -9.46
N ALA A 437 -24.28 11.62 -9.09
CA ALA A 437 -23.15 10.92 -8.49
C ALA A 437 -21.97 10.69 -9.45
N ALA A 438 -22.11 10.95 -10.75
CA ALA A 438 -21.07 10.72 -11.75
C ALA A 438 -20.10 11.90 -11.86
N ASP A 439 -20.62 13.12 -11.94
CA ASP A 439 -19.88 14.37 -12.22
C ASP A 439 -20.09 15.44 -11.13
N HIS A 440 -20.92 15.16 -10.12
CA HIS A 440 -21.26 16.06 -9.03
C HIS A 440 -21.88 17.38 -9.53
N GLN A 441 -22.63 17.32 -10.63
CA GLN A 441 -23.45 18.43 -11.13
C GLN A 441 -24.91 18.30 -10.69
N CYS A 442 -25.60 19.44 -10.63
CA CYS A 442 -27.02 19.51 -10.30
C CYS A 442 -27.85 19.47 -11.58
N TYR A 443 -28.60 18.38 -11.78
CA TYR A 443 -29.51 18.16 -12.91
C TYR A 443 -30.96 18.38 -12.50
N PRO A 444 -31.86 18.87 -13.39
CA PRO A 444 -33.28 18.99 -13.08
C PRO A 444 -33.86 17.64 -12.64
N GLY A 445 -34.64 17.64 -11.55
CA GLY A 445 -35.28 16.42 -11.05
C GLY A 445 -36.29 15.85 -12.05
N ALA A 446 -36.33 14.52 -12.18
CA ALA A 446 -37.31 13.83 -13.02
C ALA A 446 -38.71 13.92 -12.41
N GLY A 447 -39.43 15.02 -12.72
CA GLY A 447 -40.76 15.28 -12.16
C GLY A 447 -41.42 16.61 -12.59
N ILE A 448 -40.73 17.48 -13.33
CA ILE A 448 -41.32 18.73 -13.84
C ILE A 448 -41.30 18.72 -15.38
N PRO A 449 -42.47 18.73 -16.05
CA PRO A 449 -42.54 18.94 -17.49
C PRO A 449 -42.01 20.32 -17.85
N ASN A 450 -41.12 20.38 -18.85
CA ASN A 450 -40.60 21.63 -19.39
C ASN A 450 -41.74 22.36 -20.15
N SER A 451 -42.43 23.29 -19.49
CA SER A 451 -43.56 24.04 -20.05
C SER A 451 -43.15 25.47 -20.39
N SER A 452 -42.65 25.66 -21.61
CA SER A 452 -42.54 26.99 -22.21
C SER A 452 -43.88 27.42 -22.79
N SER A 453 -44.69 28.19 -22.05
CA SER A 453 -45.59 29.20 -22.62
C SER A 453 -46.15 30.14 -21.56
N SER A 454 -46.45 31.36 -21.97
CA SER A 454 -46.93 32.48 -21.16
C SER A 454 -48.43 32.44 -20.90
N SER A 455 -48.86 32.81 -19.68
CA SER A 455 -49.97 33.77 -19.43
C SER A 455 -50.14 34.03 -17.93
N GLU A 456 -50.82 35.13 -17.61
CA GLU A 456 -50.91 35.73 -16.26
C GLU A 456 -51.88 34.98 -15.31
N GLY A 457 -51.67 35.14 -14.00
CA GLY A 457 -52.54 34.54 -12.97
C GLY A 457 -52.17 34.96 -11.55
N THR A 458 -52.54 36.17 -11.16
CA THR A 458 -52.22 36.78 -9.85
C THR A 458 -52.98 36.11 -8.68
N THR A 459 -52.30 35.77 -7.59
CA THR A 459 -52.76 36.00 -6.20
C THR A 459 -51.58 35.84 -5.23
N ALA A 460 -51.57 36.61 -4.15
CA ALA A 460 -50.40 36.80 -3.28
C ALA A 460 -50.54 36.12 -1.90
N SER A 461 -49.40 35.88 -1.23
CA SER A 461 -49.27 36.20 0.19
C SER A 461 -47.81 36.45 0.62
N SER A 462 -47.65 37.21 1.69
CA SER A 462 -46.41 37.77 2.27
C SER A 462 -45.44 36.68 2.82
N SER A 463 -44.17 36.94 3.15
CA SER A 463 -43.65 38.12 3.87
C SER A 463 -42.12 38.29 3.75
N ASP A 464 -41.66 39.56 3.76
CA ASP A 464 -40.46 40.12 4.44
C ASP A 464 -39.07 39.42 4.32
N VAL A 465 -37.92 40.10 4.08
CA VAL A 465 -37.53 41.52 4.25
C VAL A 465 -36.66 42.02 3.07
N THR A 466 -36.74 43.32 2.81
CA THR A 466 -35.99 44.15 1.84
C THR A 466 -34.45 44.04 1.81
N THR A 467 -33.89 44.10 0.60
CA THR A 467 -32.67 44.88 0.29
C THR A 467 -32.92 45.80 -0.90
N THR A 468 -32.47 47.06 -0.79
CA THR A 468 -32.67 48.11 -1.80
C THR A 468 -31.72 47.98 -2.98
N SER A 469 -32.27 48.08 -4.19
CA SER A 469 -31.52 48.17 -5.45
C SER A 469 -31.06 49.61 -5.74
N SER A 470 -30.07 49.74 -6.61
CA SER A 470 -29.89 50.92 -7.46
C SER A 470 -29.30 50.44 -8.79
N SER A 471 -29.84 50.95 -9.90
CA SER A 471 -29.67 50.37 -11.23
C SER A 471 -29.69 51.44 -12.31
N GLU A 472 -28.69 51.43 -13.18
CA GLU A 472 -28.72 52.02 -14.53
C GLU A 472 -27.90 51.06 -15.42
N GLY A 473 -28.28 50.70 -16.65
CA GLY A 473 -29.47 51.04 -17.42
C GLY A 473 -29.11 51.55 -18.82
N THR A 474 -29.19 50.71 -19.85
CA THR A 474 -29.49 51.13 -21.24
C THR A 474 -29.82 49.94 -22.15
N THR A 475 -30.68 50.22 -23.13
CA THR A 475 -31.36 49.29 -24.05
C THR A 475 -30.89 49.47 -25.50
N ALA A 476 -31.01 48.44 -26.37
CA ALA A 476 -31.70 48.55 -27.67
C ALA A 476 -31.74 47.23 -28.49
N SER A 477 -32.94 46.90 -28.99
CA SER A 477 -33.36 46.44 -30.34
C SER A 477 -32.36 45.95 -31.42
N SER A 478 -32.72 45.16 -32.44
CA SER A 478 -33.87 44.30 -32.81
C SER A 478 -33.70 43.82 -34.28
N SER A 479 -34.25 42.65 -34.67
CA SER A 479 -34.62 42.24 -36.06
C SER A 479 -33.47 42.10 -37.12
N ASP A 480 -33.52 41.29 -38.20
CA ASP A 480 -34.50 40.31 -38.74
C ASP A 480 -33.84 39.39 -39.82
N VAL A 481 -34.38 38.17 -40.05
CA VAL A 481 -34.66 37.48 -41.37
C VAL A 481 -33.48 37.28 -42.40
N THR A 482 -33.17 36.11 -43.04
CA THR A 482 -33.96 35.18 -43.91
C THR A 482 -33.14 33.91 -44.37
N THR A 483 -33.82 32.78 -44.70
CA THR A 483 -33.50 31.71 -45.74
C THR A 483 -32.18 30.87 -45.71
N ALA A 484 -32.08 29.60 -46.21
CA ALA A 484 -33.05 28.54 -46.63
C ALA A 484 -32.37 27.17 -46.97
N SER A 485 -33.17 26.07 -46.99
CA SER A 485 -33.06 24.83 -47.83
C SER A 485 -31.86 23.84 -47.69
N SER A 486 -31.96 22.51 -47.95
CA SER A 486 -33.08 21.57 -48.25
C SER A 486 -32.65 20.07 -48.20
N SER A 487 -33.64 19.14 -48.15
CA SER A 487 -33.64 17.72 -48.66
C SER A 487 -32.71 16.67 -47.99
N ASP A 488 -33.04 15.36 -47.91
CA ASP A 488 -34.17 14.60 -48.49
C ASP A 488 -34.57 13.31 -47.70
N VAL A 489 -35.66 12.65 -48.11
CA VAL A 489 -36.28 11.46 -47.47
C VAL A 489 -36.19 10.20 -48.35
N THR A 490 -36.08 9.00 -47.76
CA THR A 490 -36.65 7.76 -48.35
C THR A 490 -36.97 6.69 -47.31
N THR A 491 -38.05 5.94 -47.54
CA THR A 491 -38.49 4.77 -46.75
C THR A 491 -39.05 3.69 -47.67
N THR A 492 -38.69 2.43 -47.48
CA THR A 492 -39.40 1.28 -48.08
C THR A 492 -39.39 0.07 -47.15
N SER A 493 -40.51 -0.63 -47.08
CA SER A 493 -40.74 -1.85 -46.30
C SER A 493 -40.84 -3.07 -47.21
N SER A 494 -40.52 -4.26 -46.68
CA SER A 494 -40.98 -5.55 -47.22
C SER A 494 -41.32 -6.51 -46.08
N SER A 495 -42.27 -7.40 -46.33
CA SER A 495 -42.87 -8.32 -45.35
C SER A 495 -43.24 -9.62 -46.04
N ASP A 496 -43.10 -10.76 -45.36
CA ASP A 496 -43.61 -12.06 -45.82
C ASP A 496 -44.28 -12.85 -44.68
N VAL A 497 -45.22 -13.72 -45.05
CA VAL A 497 -46.21 -14.36 -44.15
C VAL A 497 -46.52 -15.79 -44.61
N THR A 498 -46.51 -16.77 -43.69
CA THR A 498 -47.24 -18.06 -43.71
C THR A 498 -47.02 -18.78 -42.35
N THR A 499 -47.91 -19.55 -41.71
CA THR A 499 -49.32 -19.96 -41.92
C THR A 499 -49.86 -20.67 -40.66
N THR A 500 -51.16 -20.50 -40.32
CA THR A 500 -52.10 -21.47 -39.63
C THR A 500 -51.71 -22.06 -38.25
N SER A 501 -52.60 -22.28 -37.25
CA SER A 501 -54.04 -22.60 -37.26
C SER A 501 -54.77 -22.23 -35.94
N SER A 502 -56.10 -22.18 -36.02
CA SER A 502 -57.10 -22.48 -34.96
C SER A 502 -57.48 -21.44 -33.88
N SER A 503 -58.81 -21.24 -33.84
CA SER A 503 -59.71 -20.57 -32.89
C SER A 503 -59.57 -21.03 -31.42
N ASP A 504 -60.12 -20.38 -30.39
CA ASP A 504 -61.27 -19.44 -30.35
C ASP A 504 -61.07 -18.23 -29.42
N VAL A 505 -61.92 -17.21 -29.60
CA VAL A 505 -61.83 -15.89 -28.96
C VAL A 505 -62.89 -15.68 -27.87
N THR A 506 -62.47 -15.22 -26.70
CA THR A 506 -63.27 -14.31 -25.86
C THR A 506 -62.50 -13.00 -25.65
N THR A 507 -63.17 -11.88 -25.90
CA THR A 507 -62.57 -10.55 -26.09
C THR A 507 -62.05 -9.89 -24.81
N ALA A 508 -60.81 -9.40 -24.85
CA ALA A 508 -60.28 -8.35 -23.97
C ALA A 508 -59.50 -7.31 -24.78
N SER A 509 -59.51 -6.04 -24.35
CA SER A 509 -59.15 -4.87 -25.16
C SER A 509 -57.70 -4.85 -25.68
N SER A 510 -57.54 -4.47 -26.95
CA SER A 510 -56.25 -4.42 -27.67
C SER A 510 -55.30 -3.29 -27.26
N SER A 511 -55.58 -2.56 -26.17
CA SER A 511 -54.80 -1.41 -25.69
C SER A 511 -53.66 -1.77 -24.73
N ASP A 512 -53.72 -2.93 -24.06
CA ASP A 512 -52.73 -3.29 -23.03
C ASP A 512 -51.50 -4.02 -23.59
N VAL A 513 -51.63 -4.73 -24.71
CA VAL A 513 -50.54 -5.54 -25.29
C VAL A 513 -49.43 -4.66 -25.89
N THR A 514 -49.79 -3.55 -26.56
CA THR A 514 -48.84 -2.55 -27.07
C THR A 514 -48.09 -1.86 -25.93
N THR A 515 -48.80 -1.50 -24.86
CA THR A 515 -48.22 -0.87 -23.65
C THR A 515 -47.22 -1.81 -22.97
N SER A 516 -47.54 -3.11 -22.85
CA SER A 516 -46.62 -4.13 -22.33
C SER A 516 -45.35 -4.28 -23.17
N GLN A 517 -45.45 -4.31 -24.50
CA GLN A 517 -44.26 -4.39 -25.35
C GLN A 517 -43.39 -3.13 -25.29
N GLN A 518 -44.01 -1.95 -25.20
CA GLN A 518 -43.30 -0.68 -25.08
C GLN A 518 -42.57 -0.55 -23.74
N GLN A 519 -43.18 -0.98 -22.63
CA GLN A 519 -42.53 -1.11 -21.32
C GLN A 519 -41.37 -2.11 -21.33
N ARG A 520 -41.52 -3.28 -21.97
CA ARG A 520 -40.41 -4.26 -22.09
C ARG A 520 -39.24 -3.71 -22.91
N ARG A 521 -39.50 -2.95 -23.98
CA ARG A 521 -38.47 -2.25 -24.75
C ARG A 521 -37.78 -1.16 -23.92
N TYR A 522 -38.55 -0.38 -23.15
CA TYR A 522 -38.03 0.64 -22.24
C TYR A 522 -37.14 0.02 -21.13
N HIS A 523 -37.57 -1.07 -20.50
CA HIS A 523 -36.75 -1.78 -19.50
C HIS A 523 -35.46 -2.37 -20.09
N ARG A 524 -35.51 -3.00 -21.28
CA ARG A 524 -34.28 -3.45 -21.98
C ARG A 524 -33.35 -2.28 -22.31
N GLN A 525 -33.88 -1.10 -22.64
CA GLN A 525 -33.08 0.10 -22.90
C GLN A 525 -32.47 0.68 -21.62
N GLN A 526 -33.19 0.65 -20.49
CA GLN A 526 -32.67 1.03 -19.18
C GLN A 526 -31.58 0.07 -18.68
N GLN A 527 -31.77 -1.25 -18.82
CA GLN A 527 -30.73 -2.24 -18.51
C GLN A 527 -29.46 -2.03 -19.34
N ARG A 528 -29.59 -1.75 -20.65
CA ARG A 528 -28.44 -1.40 -21.51
C ARG A 528 -27.75 -0.09 -21.11
N ARG A 529 -28.50 0.91 -20.62
CA ARG A 529 -27.91 2.15 -20.06
C ARG A 529 -27.19 1.88 -18.74
N TYR A 530 -27.77 1.06 -17.87
CA TYR A 530 -27.17 0.65 -16.59
C TYR A 530 -25.86 -0.11 -16.79
N HIS A 531 -25.81 -1.11 -17.70
CA HIS A 531 -24.55 -1.80 -18.02
C HIS A 531 -23.49 -0.87 -18.62
N ARG A 532 -23.86 0.05 -19.55
CA ARG A 532 -22.91 1.07 -20.05
C ARG A 532 -22.41 2.02 -18.95
N GLN A 533 -23.22 2.30 -17.93
CA GLN A 533 -22.81 3.11 -16.78
C GLN A 533 -21.88 2.34 -15.84
N GLN A 534 -22.10 1.03 -15.65
CA GLN A 534 -21.18 0.18 -14.89
C GLN A 534 -19.84 -0.01 -15.62
N GLN A 535 -19.83 -0.24 -16.94
CA GLN A 535 -18.60 -0.26 -17.75
C GLN A 535 -17.82 1.07 -17.65
N ARG A 536 -18.51 2.22 -17.68
CA ARG A 536 -17.85 3.53 -17.46
C ARG A 536 -17.30 3.71 -16.05
N ARG A 537 -17.95 3.15 -15.02
CA ARG A 537 -17.42 3.14 -13.64
C ARG A 537 -16.18 2.25 -13.54
N TYR A 538 -16.22 1.07 -14.15
CA TYR A 538 -15.10 0.14 -14.21
C TYR A 538 -13.87 0.78 -14.88
N HIS A 539 -14.00 1.38 -16.07
CA HIS A 539 -12.89 2.11 -16.71
C HIS A 539 -12.36 3.29 -15.87
N HIS A 540 -13.23 4.03 -15.18
CA HIS A 540 -12.77 5.13 -14.33
C HIS A 540 -12.13 4.65 -13.01
N GLN A 541 -12.44 3.44 -12.57
CA GLN A 541 -11.78 2.75 -11.46
C GLN A 541 -10.41 2.19 -11.89
N GLN A 542 -10.30 1.60 -13.09
CA GLN A 542 -9.03 1.20 -13.72
C GLN A 542 -8.06 2.38 -13.84
N GLN A 543 -8.51 3.52 -14.40
CA GLN A 543 -7.69 4.75 -14.49
C GLN A 543 -7.19 5.27 -13.13
N ARG A 544 -7.99 5.10 -12.06
CA ARG A 544 -7.57 5.42 -10.69
C ARG A 544 -6.58 4.39 -10.12
N GLY A 545 -6.71 3.12 -10.51
CA GLY A 545 -5.77 2.04 -10.23
C GLY A 545 -4.37 2.34 -10.78
N HIS A 546 -4.25 2.67 -12.07
CA HIS A 546 -2.95 3.01 -12.68
C HIS A 546 -2.26 4.19 -11.99
N HIS A 547 -3.01 5.23 -11.61
CA HIS A 547 -2.43 6.36 -10.85
C HIS A 547 -1.95 5.95 -9.45
N HIS A 548 -2.64 5.05 -8.75
CA HIS A 548 -2.14 4.46 -7.51
C HIS A 548 -0.93 3.53 -7.72
N GLN A 549 -0.85 2.84 -8.85
CA GLN A 549 0.26 1.93 -9.18
C GLN A 549 1.55 2.72 -9.49
N GLN A 550 1.46 3.84 -10.24
CA GLN A 550 2.58 4.77 -10.42
C GLN A 550 3.08 5.33 -9.08
N GLN A 551 2.17 5.76 -8.19
CA GLN A 551 2.54 6.25 -6.86
C GLN A 551 3.20 5.15 -5.99
N ARG A 552 2.71 3.91 -6.06
CA ARG A 552 3.35 2.74 -5.42
C ARG A 552 4.73 2.42 -6.00
N GLY A 553 4.93 2.58 -7.31
CA GLY A 553 6.22 2.43 -7.99
C GLY A 553 7.25 3.43 -7.50
N HIS A 554 6.90 4.72 -7.46
CA HIS A 554 7.73 5.76 -6.87
C HIS A 554 8.03 5.50 -5.37
N HIS A 555 7.04 5.00 -4.62
CA HIS A 555 7.26 4.66 -3.21
C HIS A 555 8.23 3.48 -3.03
N ARG A 556 8.11 2.41 -3.84
CA ARG A 556 9.08 1.29 -3.85
C ARG A 556 10.49 1.74 -4.25
N GLN A 557 10.63 2.63 -5.24
CA GLN A 557 11.95 3.21 -5.59
C GLN A 557 12.54 4.04 -4.43
N GLN A 558 11.75 4.89 -3.76
CA GLN A 558 12.22 5.65 -2.59
C GLN A 558 12.65 4.72 -1.45
N GLN A 559 11.86 3.68 -1.13
CA GLN A 559 12.21 2.70 -0.10
C GLN A 559 13.49 1.94 -0.43
N ARG A 560 13.68 1.47 -1.69
CA ARG A 560 14.92 0.81 -2.13
C ARG A 560 16.14 1.74 -2.06
N ARG A 561 15.99 3.04 -2.40
CA ARG A 561 17.06 4.05 -2.23
C ARG A 561 17.39 4.30 -0.75
N TYR A 562 16.37 4.39 0.11
CA TYR A 562 16.54 4.55 1.56
C TYR A 562 17.26 3.35 2.21
N HIS A 563 16.86 2.12 1.88
CA HIS A 563 17.53 0.91 2.38
C HIS A 563 18.98 0.78 1.89
N ARG A 564 19.28 1.08 0.62
CA ARG A 564 20.67 1.14 0.12
C ARG A 564 21.53 2.19 0.84
N GLN A 565 20.95 3.31 1.28
CA GLN A 565 21.67 4.33 2.05
C GLN A 565 21.87 3.92 3.52
N GLN A 566 20.88 3.28 4.15
CA GLN A 566 21.01 2.73 5.50
C GLN A 566 22.09 1.63 5.57
N GLN A 567 22.07 0.65 4.65
CA GLN A 567 23.08 -0.41 4.59
C GLN A 567 24.51 0.15 4.44
N ARG A 568 24.69 1.23 3.65
CA ARG A 568 25.98 1.92 3.51
C ARG A 568 26.48 2.63 4.77
N ARG A 569 25.60 2.94 5.75
CA ARG A 569 26.01 3.49 7.06
C ARG A 569 26.38 2.42 8.09
N TYR A 570 25.85 1.20 7.97
CA TYR A 570 26.05 0.13 8.95
C TYR A 570 27.27 -0.78 8.68
N HIS A 571 27.98 -0.65 7.56
CA HIS A 571 29.02 -1.61 7.12
C HIS A 571 30.42 -1.00 6.90
N GLN A 572 30.77 0.07 7.61
CA GLN A 572 32.11 0.68 7.51
C GLN A 572 32.89 0.61 8.84
N PRO A 573 33.70 -0.45 9.08
CA PRO A 573 34.68 -0.48 10.15
C PRO A 573 35.93 0.32 9.76
N ALA A 574 36.41 1.18 10.65
CA ALA A 574 37.66 1.92 10.46
C ALA A 574 38.86 1.05 10.85
N ALA A 575 39.79 0.83 9.91
CA ALA A 575 41.10 0.23 10.19
C ALA A 575 42.18 0.93 9.33
N ALA A 576 43.25 1.37 9.98
CA ALA A 576 44.40 2.01 9.34
C ALA A 576 45.66 1.18 9.57
N THR A 577 46.45 0.92 8.52
CA THR A 577 47.75 0.25 8.66
C THR A 577 48.77 0.76 7.64
N LEU A 578 50.03 0.91 8.08
CA LEU A 578 51.16 1.50 7.37
C LEU A 578 52.00 0.44 6.61
N PRO A 579 52.77 0.83 5.56
CA PRO A 579 53.77 -0.04 4.92
C PRO A 579 55.21 0.16 5.45
N PRO A 580 56.01 -0.91 5.62
CA PRO A 580 57.45 -0.86 5.92
C PRO A 580 58.36 -1.09 4.67
N PRO A 581 59.71 -0.93 4.76
CA PRO A 581 60.50 -0.31 3.66
C PRO A 581 61.64 -1.16 3.02
N ALA A 582 62.23 -0.65 1.93
CA ALA A 582 63.59 -0.98 1.44
C ALA A 582 64.19 0.17 0.57
N ALA A 583 65.52 0.25 0.40
CA ALA A 583 66.22 1.39 -0.23
C ALA A 583 67.43 1.01 -1.13
N ALA A 584 67.64 1.80 -2.21
CA ALA A 584 68.88 2.09 -3.00
C ALA A 584 69.71 0.91 -3.59
N THR A 585 70.48 1.03 -4.70
CA THR A 585 71.32 2.16 -5.18
C THR A 585 71.65 2.08 -6.71
N LEU A 586 72.21 3.18 -7.26
CA LEU A 586 72.58 3.59 -8.65
C LEU A 586 73.86 2.88 -9.22
N PRO A 587 74.58 3.25 -10.36
CA PRO A 587 74.54 4.44 -11.27
C PRO A 587 74.86 4.14 -12.80
N PRO A 588 75.52 5.00 -13.66
CA PRO A 588 75.32 6.39 -14.19
C PRO A 588 75.40 6.48 -15.78
N PRO A 589 75.67 7.63 -16.48
CA PRO A 589 75.04 8.98 -16.52
C PRO A 589 74.85 9.63 -17.95
N ALA A 590 74.21 10.83 -17.98
CA ALA A 590 74.51 12.02 -18.84
C ALA A 590 74.20 12.00 -20.38
N ALA A 591 73.89 13.12 -21.07
CA ALA A 591 73.43 14.48 -20.69
C ALA A 591 72.94 15.32 -21.91
N ALA A 592 72.19 16.41 -21.64
CA ALA A 592 72.03 17.63 -22.47
C ALA A 592 71.30 17.55 -23.85
N ARG A 593 70.77 18.63 -24.48
CA ARG A 593 70.23 19.96 -24.07
C ARG A 593 69.75 20.74 -25.32
N ALA A 594 68.42 20.90 -25.51
CA ALA A 594 67.69 22.16 -25.82
C ALA A 594 68.13 23.07 -27.03
N PRO A 595 67.62 24.32 -27.24
CA PRO A 595 66.22 24.72 -27.45
C PRO A 595 65.89 25.51 -28.78
N PRO A 596 65.64 26.85 -28.85
CA PRO A 596 64.40 27.48 -29.39
C PRO A 596 64.73 28.58 -30.47
N PRO A 597 64.07 29.77 -30.62
CA PRO A 597 62.77 30.34 -30.17
C PRO A 597 61.98 31.18 -31.24
N ALA A 598 60.94 31.92 -30.78
CA ALA A 598 60.64 33.34 -31.15
C ALA A 598 60.00 33.68 -32.52
N ALA A 599 59.30 34.82 -32.70
CA ALA A 599 58.65 35.79 -31.78
C ALA A 599 57.77 36.77 -32.59
N ALA A 600 56.93 37.58 -31.90
CA ALA A 600 56.65 39.03 -32.12
C ALA A 600 55.19 39.38 -31.72
N THR A 601 54.88 40.10 -30.62
CA THR A 601 55.09 41.55 -30.29
C THR A 601 54.24 42.53 -31.12
N LEU A 602 53.55 43.59 -30.64
CA LEU A 602 53.40 44.35 -29.35
C LEU A 602 52.19 45.38 -29.56
N PRO A 603 51.89 46.45 -28.75
CA PRO A 603 51.33 46.44 -27.38
C PRO A 603 50.24 47.56 -27.12
N PRO A 604 50.09 48.32 -25.97
CA PRO A 604 48.81 48.89 -25.50
C PRO A 604 48.82 50.46 -25.58
N PRO A 605 48.45 51.37 -24.62
CA PRO A 605 48.15 51.30 -23.15
C PRO A 605 46.62 51.39 -22.86
N ALA A 606 46.03 51.80 -21.72
CA ALA A 606 46.42 52.28 -20.37
C ALA A 606 45.33 51.84 -19.35
N ALA A 607 45.47 51.72 -18.01
CA ALA A 607 46.47 52.08 -16.98
C ALA A 607 46.20 53.37 -16.14
N ALA A 608 46.13 53.17 -14.80
CA ALA A 608 46.22 54.13 -13.68
C ALA A 608 45.08 55.19 -13.56
N THR A 609 44.55 55.56 -12.38
CA THR A 609 45.15 56.06 -11.11
C THR A 609 44.01 56.16 -10.04
N LEU A 610 44.14 56.30 -8.71
CA LEU A 610 45.16 56.10 -7.64
C LEU A 610 44.39 56.06 -6.26
N PRO A 611 45.02 55.76 -5.09
CA PRO A 611 44.32 55.32 -3.87
C PRO A 611 44.32 56.33 -2.66
N PRO A 612 44.46 55.90 -1.37
CA PRO A 612 43.48 56.01 -0.28
C PRO A 612 43.70 57.22 0.69
N PRO A 613 42.88 57.39 1.76
CA PRO A 613 43.31 56.95 3.11
C PRO A 613 42.15 56.36 3.96
N ALA A 614 42.30 55.49 4.96
CA ALA A 614 43.34 55.20 5.97
C ALA A 614 43.15 55.89 7.35
N ALA A 615 42.93 55.04 8.37
CA ALA A 615 43.41 55.09 9.76
C ALA A 615 43.04 56.23 10.74
N ALA A 616 42.35 55.84 11.84
CA ALA A 616 42.81 56.01 13.24
C ALA A 616 41.98 55.07 14.14
N THR A 617 42.50 54.02 14.79
CA THR A 617 43.29 53.97 16.05
C THR A 617 42.80 54.86 17.19
N LEU A 618 42.41 54.27 18.33
CA LEU A 618 43.28 54.07 19.52
C LEU A 618 42.61 53.14 20.58
N PRO A 619 43.36 52.57 21.57
CA PRO A 619 42.90 51.54 22.50
C PRO A 619 42.95 52.00 23.98
N PRO A 620 43.40 51.18 24.96
CA PRO A 620 42.62 50.46 25.98
C PRO A 620 42.65 51.16 27.37
N PRO A 621 42.18 50.54 28.49
CA PRO A 621 43.12 49.74 29.28
C PRO A 621 42.55 48.60 30.19
N ALA A 622 43.41 47.60 30.47
CA ALA A 622 43.72 47.02 31.81
C ALA A 622 42.62 46.35 32.67
N ALA A 623 42.93 45.40 33.57
CA ALA A 623 44.09 44.49 33.77
C ALA A 623 43.74 43.51 34.93
N ALA A 624 44.72 42.69 35.33
CA ALA A 624 44.85 42.01 36.64
C ALA A 624 43.92 40.80 36.92
N THR A 625 44.31 39.67 37.50
CA THR A 625 45.55 38.85 37.64
C THR A 625 45.27 37.88 38.81
N LEU A 626 45.40 36.55 38.58
CA LEU A 626 46.06 35.56 39.49
C LEU A 626 45.52 35.33 40.95
N PRO A 627 45.89 34.26 41.70
CA PRO A 627 46.42 32.94 41.32
C PRO A 627 45.65 31.74 42.03
N PRO A 628 46.22 30.77 42.81
CA PRO A 628 45.92 29.31 42.72
C PRO A 628 45.33 28.77 44.08
N PRO A 629 45.51 27.52 44.61
CA PRO A 629 46.23 26.30 44.14
C PRO A 629 45.61 24.92 44.49
N ALA A 630 46.42 23.88 44.23
CA ALA A 630 46.62 22.64 45.02
C ALA A 630 45.77 21.40 44.72
N ALA A 631 46.45 20.25 44.82
CA ALA A 631 45.97 18.91 44.54
C ALA A 631 45.66 18.10 45.81
N ALA A 632 44.87 17.04 45.68
CA ALA A 632 44.90 15.91 46.62
C ALA A 632 44.54 14.58 45.92
N THR A 633 45.38 13.57 46.15
CA THR A 633 45.27 12.18 45.65
C THR A 633 44.38 11.29 46.51
N LEU A 634 43.77 10.25 45.93
CA LEU A 634 43.61 8.92 46.57
C LEU A 634 43.67 7.76 45.52
N PRO A 635 44.04 6.51 45.91
CA PRO A 635 44.56 5.49 44.97
C PRO A 635 43.64 4.27 44.71
N PRO A 636 43.96 3.42 43.71
CA PRO A 636 43.32 2.10 43.50
C PRO A 636 44.10 0.94 44.18
N PRO A 637 43.42 -0.18 44.55
CA PRO A 637 44.07 -1.45 44.93
C PRO A 637 44.36 -2.34 43.70
N ALA A 638 45.19 -3.38 43.90
CA ALA A 638 45.94 -4.04 42.82
C ALA A 638 45.61 -5.54 42.58
N ALA A 639 45.86 -5.95 41.33
CA ALA A 639 46.42 -7.23 40.82
C ALA A 639 46.01 -8.61 41.41
N ALA A 640 45.70 -9.54 40.48
CA ALA A 640 46.04 -10.96 40.60
C ALA A 640 46.29 -11.60 39.21
N THR A 641 47.25 -12.53 39.12
CA THR A 641 47.82 -13.14 37.90
C THR A 641 47.59 -14.65 37.83
N LEU A 642 47.50 -15.26 36.63
CA LEU A 642 47.85 -16.67 36.39
C LEU A 642 48.45 -16.92 34.97
N PRO A 643 49.22 -18.02 34.73
CA PRO A 643 50.15 -18.18 33.60
C PRO A 643 49.84 -19.37 32.62
N PRO A 644 50.65 -19.61 31.55
CA PRO A 644 50.31 -20.49 30.41
C PRO A 644 51.13 -21.81 30.31
N PRO A 645 50.80 -22.66 29.32
CA PRO A 645 51.80 -23.46 28.56
C PRO A 645 51.47 -23.53 27.04
N ALA A 646 52.25 -24.13 26.13
CA ALA A 646 53.69 -24.28 25.92
C ALA A 646 53.89 -24.82 24.46
N ALA A 647 55.06 -24.64 23.84
CA ALA A 647 55.27 -24.91 22.40
C ALA A 647 55.74 -26.35 22.05
N ALA A 648 55.58 -26.75 20.78
CA ALA A 648 56.30 -27.85 20.13
C ALA A 648 56.54 -27.56 18.63
N THR A 649 57.66 -28.02 18.06
CA THR A 649 58.17 -27.67 16.72
C THR A 649 58.91 -28.85 16.03
N LEU A 650 59.27 -28.65 14.74
CA LEU A 650 60.23 -29.41 13.88
C LEU A 650 59.66 -30.54 12.99
N PRO A 651 60.29 -30.92 11.85
CA PRO A 651 61.02 -30.11 10.84
C PRO A 651 60.77 -30.50 9.33
N PRO A 652 61.25 -29.73 8.32
CA PRO A 652 61.36 -30.11 6.89
C PRO A 652 62.68 -30.90 6.60
N PRO A 653 63.09 -31.36 5.36
CA PRO A 653 62.79 -30.84 3.99
C PRO A 653 62.76 -31.86 2.81
N ALA A 654 62.62 -31.36 1.56
CA ALA A 654 63.41 -31.80 0.38
C ALA A 654 63.24 -30.84 -0.80
N ALA A 655 64.31 -30.55 -1.55
CA ALA A 655 64.29 -29.77 -2.79
C ALA A 655 65.01 -30.53 -3.92
N ALA A 656 64.60 -30.32 -5.17
CA ALA A 656 65.30 -30.80 -6.36
C ALA A 656 65.40 -29.66 -7.39
N THR A 657 66.63 -29.23 -7.66
CA THR A 657 67.02 -28.36 -8.78
C THR A 657 67.52 -29.21 -9.95
N LEU A 658 67.59 -28.64 -11.16
CA LEU A 658 68.77 -28.63 -12.08
C LEU A 658 68.39 -27.91 -13.42
N PRO A 659 69.36 -27.48 -14.26
CA PRO A 659 69.23 -26.26 -15.09
C PRO A 659 69.29 -26.48 -16.63
N PRO A 660 69.07 -25.42 -17.44
CA PRO A 660 69.46 -25.36 -18.85
C PRO A 660 70.73 -24.49 -19.11
N PRO A 661 71.60 -24.87 -20.06
CA PRO A 661 72.74 -24.04 -20.50
C PRO A 661 72.64 -23.49 -21.94
N ALA A 662 73.32 -22.36 -22.15
CA ALA A 662 73.97 -21.88 -23.38
C ALA A 662 73.14 -21.50 -24.64
N ALA A 663 73.50 -20.35 -25.22
CA ALA A 663 72.94 -19.80 -26.45
C ALA A 663 73.86 -20.02 -27.68
N ALA A 664 73.30 -19.89 -28.88
CA ALA A 664 74.05 -19.78 -30.13
C ALA A 664 73.44 -18.71 -31.07
N THR A 665 74.21 -17.68 -31.37
CA THR A 665 73.97 -16.63 -32.39
C THR A 665 74.46 -17.05 -33.78
N LEU A 666 73.89 -16.52 -34.88
CA LEU A 666 74.57 -16.30 -36.18
C LEU A 666 73.76 -15.29 -37.09
N PRO A 667 74.29 -14.75 -38.22
CA PRO A 667 74.20 -13.31 -38.57
C PRO A 667 73.48 -12.98 -39.92
N PRO A 668 73.40 -11.71 -40.39
CA PRO A 668 72.53 -11.28 -41.51
C PRO A 668 73.23 -11.15 -42.88
N PRO A 669 72.46 -10.96 -43.99
CA PRO A 669 72.88 -9.94 -44.98
C PRO A 669 71.77 -9.18 -45.75
N ALA A 670 72.02 -7.86 -45.91
CA ALA A 670 71.87 -6.98 -47.09
C ALA A 670 70.69 -7.05 -48.11
N ALA A 671 69.90 -5.96 -48.09
CA ALA A 671 69.67 -4.98 -49.17
C ALA A 671 69.00 -5.32 -50.53
N ALA A 672 67.93 -4.58 -50.84
CA ALA A 672 67.64 -4.03 -52.16
C ALA A 672 66.84 -2.70 -52.03
N THR A 673 67.18 -1.67 -52.81
CA THR A 673 66.53 -0.35 -52.84
C THR A 673 66.14 0.05 -54.26
N LEU A 674 64.90 0.53 -54.46
CA LEU A 674 64.47 1.40 -55.57
C LEU A 674 63.25 2.26 -55.12
N PRO A 675 62.95 3.41 -55.77
CA PRO A 675 62.30 4.55 -55.11
C PRO A 675 60.78 4.66 -55.29
N PRO A 676 60.09 5.46 -54.43
CA PRO A 676 58.67 5.78 -54.60
C PRO A 676 58.44 6.96 -55.58
N PRO A 677 57.46 6.88 -56.49
CA PRO A 677 56.87 8.05 -57.15
C PRO A 677 55.78 8.68 -56.27
N ALA A 678 55.53 9.97 -56.47
CA ALA A 678 54.58 10.74 -55.66
C ALA A 678 53.11 10.34 -55.87
N ALA A 679 52.33 10.35 -54.79
CA ALA A 679 50.87 10.31 -54.82
C ALA A 679 50.32 11.50 -54.01
N ALA A 680 49.25 12.12 -54.52
CA ALA A 680 48.69 13.35 -53.98
C ALA A 680 48.02 13.14 -52.61
N THR A 681 48.10 14.16 -51.75
CA THR A 681 47.24 14.28 -50.57
C THR A 681 45.78 14.44 -50.99
N LEU A 682 44.98 13.40 -50.72
CA LEU A 682 43.57 13.56 -50.39
C LEU A 682 43.44 13.41 -48.87
N PRO A 683 42.77 14.34 -48.17
CA PRO A 683 42.52 14.19 -46.74
C PRO A 683 41.53 13.04 -46.47
N PRO A 684 41.62 12.36 -45.31
CA PRO A 684 40.55 11.47 -44.87
C PRO A 684 39.26 12.27 -44.66
N PRO A 685 38.06 11.65 -44.82
CA PRO A 685 36.80 12.33 -44.59
C PRO A 685 36.69 12.77 -43.13
N ALA A 686 36.19 13.98 -42.92
CA ALA A 686 35.92 14.50 -41.58
C ALA A 686 34.82 13.67 -40.90
N ALA A 687 34.92 13.48 -39.59
CA ALA A 687 33.81 13.00 -38.78
C ALA A 687 32.67 14.04 -38.85
N ALA A 688 31.65 13.73 -39.65
CA ALA A 688 30.54 14.62 -39.90
C ALA A 688 29.42 14.35 -38.89
N THR A 689 29.35 15.18 -37.83
CA THR A 689 28.11 15.33 -37.07
C THR A 689 27.07 15.93 -38.02
N LEU A 690 26.05 15.17 -38.38
CA LEU A 690 24.96 15.69 -39.22
C LEU A 690 24.16 16.74 -38.43
N PRO A 691 23.81 17.89 -39.03
CA PRO A 691 22.89 18.84 -38.41
C PRO A 691 21.48 18.23 -38.34
N PRO A 692 20.60 18.70 -37.43
CA PRO A 692 19.24 18.20 -37.34
C PRO A 692 18.45 18.53 -38.62
N ALA A 693 18.36 17.55 -39.50
CA ALA A 693 17.52 17.63 -40.70
C ALA A 693 16.05 17.53 -40.28
N SER A 694 15.24 18.45 -40.81
CA SER A 694 13.78 18.33 -40.78
C SER A 694 13.33 17.86 -42.16
N SER A 695 12.48 16.83 -42.22
CA SER A 695 11.74 16.37 -43.41
C SER A 695 12.48 15.60 -44.52
N SER A 696 13.39 14.66 -44.19
CA SER A 696 13.87 13.65 -45.15
C SER A 696 14.15 12.30 -44.49
N ASP A 697 14.14 11.22 -45.27
CA ASP A 697 14.62 9.89 -44.84
C ASP A 697 16.11 9.94 -44.45
N VAL A 698 16.47 9.22 -43.40
CA VAL A 698 17.84 9.14 -42.88
C VAL A 698 18.33 7.70 -43.00
N THR A 699 19.15 7.43 -44.02
CA THR A 699 19.81 6.13 -44.21
C THR A 699 21.31 6.25 -43.97
N THR A 700 21.83 5.58 -42.94
CA THR A 700 23.26 5.60 -42.58
C THR A 700 23.86 4.19 -42.55
N ALA A 701 24.89 3.96 -43.37
CA ALA A 701 25.60 2.68 -43.41
C ALA A 701 26.61 2.52 -42.26
N SER A 702 27.29 3.60 -41.87
CA SER A 702 28.17 3.65 -40.69
C SER A 702 28.39 5.11 -40.26
N SER A 703 28.26 5.38 -38.96
CA SER A 703 28.54 6.67 -38.32
C SER A 703 29.10 6.44 -36.91
N SER A 704 29.56 7.50 -36.21
CA SER A 704 29.56 7.43 -34.74
C SER A 704 28.11 7.52 -34.30
N ASP A 705 27.53 8.71 -34.23
CA ASP A 705 26.25 8.92 -33.55
C ASP A 705 25.20 9.45 -34.53
N VAL A 706 23.99 8.91 -34.42
CA VAL A 706 22.81 9.31 -35.21
C VAL A 706 21.84 10.01 -34.28
N THR A 707 21.64 11.32 -34.47
CA THR A 707 20.61 12.07 -33.73
C THR A 707 19.64 12.69 -34.71
N THR A 708 18.36 12.30 -34.63
CA THR A 708 17.30 12.81 -35.50
C THR A 708 16.14 13.38 -34.67
N THR A 709 15.59 14.51 -35.10
CA THR A 709 14.49 15.19 -34.39
C THR A 709 13.15 15.05 -35.11
N SER A 710 13.13 15.02 -36.44
CA SER A 710 11.93 14.83 -37.25
C SER A 710 12.28 14.37 -38.69
N SER A 711 12.27 13.07 -38.91
CA SER A 711 12.41 12.42 -40.22
C SER A 711 11.10 11.75 -40.64
N SER A 712 11.04 11.26 -41.88
CA SER A 712 10.20 10.10 -42.20
C SER A 712 10.91 8.87 -41.62
N ASP A 713 11.64 8.09 -42.42
CA ASP A 713 12.22 6.83 -41.93
C ASP A 713 13.68 6.97 -41.49
N VAL A 714 14.07 6.24 -40.43
CA VAL A 714 15.45 6.12 -39.95
C VAL A 714 15.93 4.69 -40.13
N THR A 715 16.94 4.48 -40.97
CA THR A 715 17.58 3.17 -41.18
C THR A 715 19.08 3.28 -40.92
N THR A 716 19.54 2.63 -39.84
CA THR A 716 20.95 2.66 -39.41
C THR A 716 21.51 1.24 -39.37
N ALA A 717 22.52 0.97 -40.22
CA ALA A 717 23.14 -0.35 -40.27
C ALA A 717 24.19 -0.56 -39.18
N SER A 718 24.93 0.48 -38.79
CA SER A 718 25.91 0.45 -37.70
C SER A 718 26.21 1.86 -37.15
N SER A 719 26.15 2.03 -35.84
CA SER A 719 26.54 3.26 -35.12
C SER A 719 27.20 2.94 -33.77
N SER A 720 27.75 3.94 -33.07
CA SER A 720 27.63 3.97 -31.61
C SER A 720 26.16 4.22 -31.27
N ASP A 721 25.73 5.46 -31.07
CA ASP A 721 24.42 5.70 -30.46
C ASP A 721 23.37 6.17 -31.48
N VAL A 722 22.14 5.67 -31.36
CA VAL A 722 20.96 6.12 -32.13
C VAL A 722 19.99 6.84 -31.19
N THR A 723 19.68 8.10 -31.47
CA THR A 723 18.65 8.88 -30.77
C THR A 723 17.66 9.47 -31.78
N THR A 724 16.42 9.00 -31.77
CA THR A 724 15.34 9.45 -32.67
C THR A 724 14.18 10.01 -31.83
N ALA A 725 13.81 11.27 -32.06
CA ALA A 725 12.77 11.94 -31.27
C ALA A 725 11.39 12.03 -31.95
N SER A 726 11.32 11.82 -33.26
CA SER A 726 10.08 11.61 -34.04
C SER A 726 10.42 11.07 -35.43
N SER A 727 9.76 9.99 -35.84
CA SER A 727 9.89 9.35 -37.16
C SER A 727 8.56 8.70 -37.56
N SER A 728 8.45 8.25 -38.81
CA SER A 728 7.69 7.02 -39.07
C SER A 728 8.49 5.85 -38.51
N ASP A 729 9.26 5.14 -39.33
CA ASP A 729 9.82 3.85 -38.90
C ASP A 729 11.31 3.96 -38.51
N VAL A 730 11.69 3.26 -37.44
CA VAL A 730 13.09 3.13 -36.99
C VAL A 730 13.57 1.70 -37.16
N THR A 731 14.57 1.50 -38.02
CA THR A 731 15.28 0.23 -38.19
C THR A 731 16.75 0.40 -37.84
N THR A 732 17.19 -0.23 -36.74
CA THR A 732 18.60 -0.23 -36.31
C THR A 732 19.12 -1.67 -36.28
N ALA A 733 20.18 -1.95 -37.05
CA ALA A 733 20.71 -3.30 -37.21
C ALA A 733 21.92 -3.65 -36.32
N SER A 734 22.61 -2.64 -35.78
CA SER A 734 23.69 -2.76 -34.78
C SER A 734 24.01 -1.38 -34.18
N SER A 735 24.09 -1.28 -32.85
CA SER A 735 24.47 -0.03 -32.14
C SER A 735 25.03 -0.33 -30.75
N SER A 736 25.65 0.65 -30.06
CA SER A 736 25.73 0.59 -28.60
C SER A 736 24.34 0.79 -28.03
N ASP A 737 23.81 2.01 -28.11
CA ASP A 737 22.54 2.38 -27.47
C ASP A 737 21.50 2.79 -28.52
N VAL A 738 20.23 2.44 -28.29
CA VAL A 738 19.08 2.96 -29.05
C VAL A 738 18.11 3.66 -28.12
N THR A 739 17.85 4.94 -28.37
CA THR A 739 16.79 5.72 -27.73
C THR A 739 15.82 6.21 -28.79
N THR A 740 14.61 5.66 -28.82
CA THR A 740 13.55 6.09 -29.75
C THR A 740 12.34 6.63 -29.00
N ALA A 741 11.87 7.81 -29.39
CA ALA A 741 10.62 8.41 -28.93
C ALA A 741 9.75 8.81 -30.14
N SER A 742 8.45 8.56 -30.06
CA SER A 742 7.43 9.00 -31.03
C SER A 742 7.63 8.50 -32.48
N SER A 743 7.80 7.19 -32.63
CA SER A 743 7.79 6.44 -33.90
C SER A 743 6.41 5.81 -34.19
N SER A 744 6.18 5.40 -35.45
CA SER A 744 5.26 4.30 -35.75
C SER A 744 5.91 2.98 -35.30
N ASP A 745 6.73 2.35 -36.15
CA ASP A 745 7.28 1.04 -35.84
C ASP A 745 8.78 1.11 -35.47
N VAL A 746 9.20 0.29 -34.51
CA VAL A 746 10.62 0.19 -34.08
C VAL A 746 11.10 -1.24 -34.22
N THR A 747 12.08 -1.44 -35.10
CA THR A 747 12.82 -2.69 -35.24
C THR A 747 14.28 -2.47 -34.84
N THR A 748 14.71 -3.10 -33.75
CA THR A 748 16.09 -3.02 -33.27
C THR A 748 16.71 -4.41 -33.17
N ALA A 749 17.90 -4.58 -33.75
CA ALA A 749 18.68 -5.81 -33.70
C ALA A 749 20.12 -5.52 -33.26
N SER A 750 20.70 -6.42 -32.47
CA SER A 750 22.12 -6.42 -32.08
C SER A 750 22.60 -5.11 -31.42
N SER A 751 21.82 -4.59 -30.49
CA SER A 751 22.20 -3.45 -29.63
C SER A 751 22.68 -3.92 -28.25
N SER A 752 23.28 -2.99 -27.49
CA SER A 752 23.51 -3.14 -26.06
C SER A 752 22.20 -2.79 -25.34
N ASP A 753 21.94 -1.50 -25.14
CA ASP A 753 20.75 -1.03 -24.43
C ASP A 753 19.71 -0.45 -25.40
N VAL A 754 18.44 -0.84 -25.21
CA VAL A 754 17.31 -0.37 -26.03
C VAL A 754 16.26 0.29 -25.16
N THR A 755 16.02 1.59 -25.39
CA THR A 755 14.95 2.37 -24.76
C THR A 755 13.99 2.89 -25.82
N THR A 756 12.75 2.41 -25.80
CA THR A 756 11.73 2.75 -26.80
C THR A 756 10.47 3.32 -26.14
N THR A 757 9.96 4.44 -26.68
CA THR A 757 8.65 5.04 -26.37
C THR A 757 7.90 5.25 -27.68
N SER A 758 7.10 4.27 -28.10
CA SER A 758 6.48 4.22 -29.44
C SER A 758 4.96 4.44 -29.42
N SER A 759 4.41 4.86 -30.56
CA SER A 759 2.95 4.90 -30.79
C SER A 759 2.43 3.64 -31.50
N SER A 760 3.30 2.82 -32.10
CA SER A 760 2.97 1.55 -32.75
C SER A 760 4.01 0.46 -32.40
N ASP A 761 4.17 -0.57 -33.22
CA ASP A 761 4.73 -1.85 -32.77
C ASP A 761 6.24 -1.78 -32.48
N VAL A 762 6.69 -2.59 -31.51
CA VAL A 762 8.10 -2.65 -31.11
C VAL A 762 8.61 -4.09 -31.19
N THR A 763 9.58 -4.32 -32.08
CA THR A 763 10.32 -5.57 -32.20
C THR A 763 11.78 -5.35 -31.82
N THR A 764 12.24 -5.99 -30.76
CA THR A 764 13.62 -5.86 -30.25
C THR A 764 14.30 -7.21 -30.11
N ALA A 765 15.46 -7.36 -30.74
CA ALA A 765 16.38 -8.48 -30.60
C ALA A 765 17.74 -7.95 -30.07
N SER A 766 17.87 -7.84 -28.75
CA SER A 766 19.02 -7.19 -28.08
C SER A 766 20.00 -8.20 -27.47
N SER A 767 21.24 -7.75 -27.25
CA SER A 767 22.26 -8.48 -26.48
C SER A 767 22.45 -7.97 -25.05
N SER A 768 21.81 -6.86 -24.67
CA SER A 768 21.71 -6.37 -23.28
C SER A 768 20.31 -5.77 -23.00
N ASP A 769 20.18 -4.82 -22.07
CA ASP A 769 18.89 -4.50 -21.43
C ASP A 769 17.87 -3.85 -22.38
N VAL A 770 16.58 -4.16 -22.18
CA VAL A 770 15.48 -3.60 -22.98
C VAL A 770 14.43 -2.94 -22.09
N THR A 771 14.13 -1.67 -22.36
CA THR A 771 13.04 -0.90 -21.75
C THR A 771 12.09 -0.39 -22.83
N THR A 772 10.87 -0.92 -22.88
CA THR A 772 9.86 -0.57 -23.89
C THR A 772 8.60 0.00 -23.24
N ALA A 773 8.16 1.15 -23.72
CA ALA A 773 6.82 1.69 -23.50
C ALA A 773 6.11 1.82 -24.87
N SER A 774 5.01 1.10 -25.08
CA SER A 774 4.26 1.17 -26.35
C SER A 774 2.74 1.31 -26.14
N SER A 775 2.08 1.82 -27.18
CA SER A 775 0.62 1.80 -27.32
C SER A 775 0.10 0.60 -28.14
N SER A 776 1.01 -0.17 -28.75
CA SER A 776 0.71 -1.37 -29.56
C SER A 776 1.63 -2.53 -29.19
N ASP A 777 1.77 -3.55 -30.04
CA ASP A 777 2.35 -4.84 -29.64
C ASP A 777 3.86 -4.75 -29.38
N VAL A 778 4.34 -5.54 -28.43
CA VAL A 778 5.76 -5.62 -28.07
C VAL A 778 6.27 -7.04 -28.18
N THR A 779 7.23 -7.26 -29.07
CA THR A 779 7.98 -8.51 -29.20
C THR A 779 9.43 -8.28 -28.79
N THR A 780 9.83 -8.89 -27.67
CA THR A 780 11.16 -8.74 -27.08
C THR A 780 11.89 -10.07 -27.03
N THR A 781 13.09 -10.12 -27.61
CA THR A 781 14.07 -11.19 -27.40
C THR A 781 15.35 -10.57 -26.86
N SER A 782 15.77 -10.95 -25.65
CA SER A 782 17.00 -10.43 -25.02
C SER A 782 17.82 -11.52 -24.32
N SER A 783 19.09 -11.21 -24.10
CA SER A 783 20.02 -11.98 -23.26
C SER A 783 20.17 -11.37 -21.86
N SER A 784 19.47 -10.26 -21.55
CA SER A 784 19.53 -9.53 -20.28
C SER A 784 18.14 -8.96 -19.92
N ASP A 785 18.06 -8.01 -18.98
CA ASP A 785 16.79 -7.66 -18.33
C ASP A 785 15.80 -7.01 -19.30
N VAL A 786 14.51 -7.36 -19.17
CA VAL A 786 13.42 -6.82 -20.00
C VAL A 786 12.38 -6.14 -19.12
N THR A 787 12.13 -4.86 -19.37
CA THR A 787 11.05 -4.08 -18.77
C THR A 787 10.11 -3.57 -19.85
N THR A 788 8.89 -4.13 -19.91
CA THR A 788 7.89 -3.77 -20.93
C THR A 788 6.61 -3.22 -20.29
N ALA A 789 6.15 -2.08 -20.80
CA ALA A 789 4.84 -1.51 -20.53
C ALA A 789 4.08 -1.34 -21.86
N SER A 790 2.96 -2.05 -22.04
CA SER A 790 2.14 -1.96 -23.25
C SER A 790 0.65 -1.76 -22.96
N SER A 791 -0.06 -1.25 -23.97
CA SER A 791 -1.54 -1.27 -24.03
C SER A 791 -2.10 -2.46 -24.81
N SER A 792 -1.25 -3.19 -25.55
CA SER A 792 -1.58 -4.36 -26.37
C SER A 792 -0.68 -5.56 -26.03
N ASP A 793 -0.56 -6.55 -26.90
CA ASP A 793 0.02 -7.84 -26.53
C ASP A 793 1.53 -7.75 -26.30
N VAL A 794 2.04 -8.53 -25.34
CA VAL A 794 3.47 -8.60 -25.01
C VAL A 794 3.96 -10.03 -25.11
N THR A 795 4.90 -10.25 -26.04
CA THR A 795 5.66 -11.50 -26.14
C THR A 795 7.12 -11.23 -25.77
N THR A 796 7.58 -11.82 -24.66
CA THR A 796 8.97 -11.68 -24.20
C THR A 796 9.64 -13.03 -24.07
N THR A 797 10.82 -13.16 -24.68
CA THR A 797 11.78 -14.24 -24.42
C THR A 797 13.06 -13.61 -23.86
N SER A 798 13.45 -13.98 -22.64
CA SER A 798 14.69 -13.49 -22.01
C SER A 798 15.53 -14.62 -21.42
N SER A 799 16.82 -14.33 -21.22
CA SER A 799 17.73 -15.14 -20.39
C SER A 799 17.95 -14.55 -18.99
N SER A 800 17.25 -13.47 -18.64
CA SER A 800 17.35 -12.74 -17.36
C SER A 800 15.99 -12.17 -16.95
N ASP A 801 15.94 -11.24 -15.99
CA ASP A 801 14.69 -10.86 -15.33
C ASP A 801 13.69 -10.20 -16.29
N VAL A 802 12.41 -10.54 -16.16
CA VAL A 802 11.33 -9.97 -16.97
C VAL A 802 10.30 -9.27 -16.09
N THR A 803 10.08 -7.98 -16.35
CA THR A 803 8.99 -7.20 -15.75
C THR A 803 8.04 -6.72 -16.85
N THR A 804 6.84 -7.27 -16.89
CA THR A 804 5.81 -6.92 -17.89
C THR A 804 4.57 -6.32 -17.24
N ALA A 805 4.11 -5.19 -17.77
CA ALA A 805 2.80 -4.60 -17.49
C ALA A 805 2.02 -4.43 -18.79
N SER A 806 0.89 -5.12 -18.95
CA SER A 806 0.02 -5.00 -20.13
C SER A 806 -1.45 -4.75 -19.78
N SER A 807 -2.20 -4.25 -20.76
CA SER A 807 -3.66 -4.23 -20.77
C SER A 807 -4.27 -5.34 -21.66
N SER A 808 -3.43 -6.13 -22.34
CA SER A 808 -3.80 -7.28 -23.20
C SER A 808 -2.90 -8.48 -22.90
N ASP A 809 -2.82 -9.47 -23.78
CA ASP A 809 -2.27 -10.78 -23.41
C ASP A 809 -0.75 -10.72 -23.21
N VAL A 810 -0.25 -11.51 -22.25
CA VAL A 810 1.19 -11.60 -21.94
C VAL A 810 1.69 -13.02 -22.06
N THR A 811 2.61 -13.23 -22.99
CA THR A 811 3.40 -14.47 -23.10
C THR A 811 4.83 -14.19 -22.71
N THR A 812 5.32 -14.81 -21.63
CA THR A 812 6.71 -14.67 -21.17
C THR A 812 7.40 -16.03 -21.05
N ALA A 813 8.58 -16.14 -21.66
CA ALA A 813 9.53 -17.21 -21.43
C ALA A 813 10.82 -16.61 -20.85
N SER A 814 11.28 -17.08 -19.69
CA SER A 814 12.55 -16.64 -19.09
C SER A 814 13.33 -17.79 -18.47
N SER A 815 14.64 -17.58 -18.26
CA SER A 815 15.47 -18.41 -17.38
C SER A 815 15.77 -17.73 -16.02
N SER A 816 15.08 -16.64 -15.69
CA SER A 816 15.21 -15.90 -14.42
C SER A 816 13.85 -15.31 -14.01
N ASP A 817 13.82 -14.38 -13.05
CA ASP A 817 12.58 -14.03 -12.34
C ASP A 817 11.58 -13.32 -13.27
N VAL A 818 10.30 -13.68 -13.16
CA VAL A 818 9.22 -13.09 -13.96
C VAL A 818 8.21 -12.38 -13.06
N THR A 819 8.00 -11.09 -13.30
CA THR A 819 6.93 -10.30 -12.70
C THR A 819 5.98 -9.81 -13.78
N THR A 820 4.75 -10.33 -13.81
CA THR A 820 3.73 -9.97 -14.80
C THR A 820 2.51 -9.34 -14.14
N THR A 821 2.04 -8.22 -14.68
CA THR A 821 0.72 -7.64 -14.40
C THR A 821 -0.05 -7.50 -15.70
N SER A 822 -1.21 -8.14 -15.81
CA SER A 822 -2.11 -8.00 -16.97
C SER A 822 -3.56 -7.70 -16.58
N SER A 823 -4.33 -7.19 -17.55
CA SER A 823 -5.80 -7.16 -17.51
C SER A 823 -6.44 -8.31 -18.33
N SER A 824 -5.64 -9.05 -19.10
CA SER A 824 -6.05 -10.18 -19.95
C SER A 824 -5.15 -11.40 -19.66
N ASP A 825 -5.09 -12.39 -20.55
CA ASP A 825 -4.54 -13.70 -20.22
C ASP A 825 -3.01 -13.66 -20.05
N VAL A 826 -2.49 -14.47 -19.13
CA VAL A 826 -1.05 -14.56 -18.84
C VAL A 826 -0.58 -16.00 -18.99
N THR A 827 0.36 -16.22 -19.92
CA THR A 827 1.13 -17.45 -20.04
C THR A 827 2.58 -17.18 -19.66
N THR A 828 3.07 -17.82 -18.60
CA THR A 828 4.47 -17.68 -18.14
C THR A 828 5.15 -19.05 -18.03
N ALA A 829 6.33 -19.16 -18.65
CA ALA A 829 7.27 -20.25 -18.43
C ALA A 829 8.58 -19.67 -17.88
N SER A 830 9.02 -20.12 -16.70
CA SER A 830 10.31 -19.73 -16.12
C SER A 830 11.08 -20.92 -15.56
N SER A 831 12.40 -20.74 -15.33
CA SER A 831 13.18 -21.61 -14.44
C SER A 831 13.42 -21.01 -13.05
N SER A 832 12.88 -19.82 -12.76
CA SER A 832 13.04 -19.09 -11.50
C SER A 832 11.69 -18.50 -11.05
N ASP A 833 11.69 -17.58 -10.09
CA ASP A 833 10.47 -17.22 -9.36
C ASP A 833 9.47 -16.47 -10.28
N VAL A 834 8.18 -16.81 -10.15
CA VAL A 834 7.11 -16.19 -10.94
C VAL A 834 6.11 -15.50 -10.03
N THR A 835 5.92 -14.20 -10.25
CA THR A 835 4.85 -13.40 -9.64
C THR A 835 3.89 -12.89 -10.71
N THR A 836 2.66 -13.41 -10.74
CA THR A 836 1.63 -13.03 -11.71
C THR A 836 0.43 -12.38 -11.02
N THR A 837 -0.03 -11.25 -11.55
CA THR A 837 -1.33 -10.65 -11.22
C THR A 837 -2.13 -10.45 -12.50
N SER A 838 -3.31 -11.07 -12.60
CA SER A 838 -4.22 -10.91 -13.75
C SER A 838 -5.67 -10.60 -13.34
N SER A 839 -6.43 -10.07 -14.30
CA SER A 839 -7.90 -10.02 -14.25
C SER A 839 -8.57 -11.10 -15.11
N SER A 840 -7.79 -11.94 -15.80
CA SER A 840 -8.22 -13.05 -16.67
C SER A 840 -7.31 -14.27 -16.43
N ASP A 841 -7.30 -15.25 -17.32
CA ASP A 841 -6.76 -16.58 -17.00
C ASP A 841 -5.23 -16.56 -16.86
N VAL A 842 -4.71 -17.39 -15.95
CA VAL A 842 -3.27 -17.49 -15.70
C VAL A 842 -2.81 -18.94 -15.86
N THR A 843 -1.89 -19.15 -16.79
CA THR A 843 -1.13 -20.40 -16.93
C THR A 843 0.33 -20.14 -16.58
N THR A 844 0.84 -20.76 -15.51
CA THR A 844 2.24 -20.65 -15.09
C THR A 844 2.91 -22.01 -14.98
N ALA A 845 4.09 -22.14 -15.59
CA ALA A 845 5.02 -23.25 -15.38
C ALA A 845 6.35 -22.71 -14.85
N SER A 846 6.81 -23.20 -13.69
CA SER A 846 8.12 -22.86 -13.14
C SER A 846 8.86 -24.07 -12.56
N SER A 847 10.18 -23.94 -12.37
CA SER A 847 10.97 -24.81 -11.49
C SER A 847 11.30 -24.18 -10.13
N SER A 848 10.79 -22.99 -9.83
CA SER A 848 10.94 -22.27 -8.56
C SER A 848 9.60 -21.67 -8.11
N ASP A 849 9.59 -20.76 -7.13
CA ASP A 849 8.37 -20.41 -6.41
C ASP A 849 7.37 -19.65 -7.30
N VAL A 850 6.08 -19.95 -7.14
CA VAL A 850 5.00 -19.31 -7.92
C VAL A 850 4.01 -18.61 -7.01
N THR A 851 3.84 -17.31 -7.19
CA THR A 851 2.78 -16.50 -6.57
C THR A 851 1.83 -15.97 -7.64
N THR A 852 0.58 -16.45 -7.64
CA THR A 852 -0.46 -16.04 -8.60
C THR A 852 -1.65 -15.40 -7.89
N THR A 853 -2.11 -14.26 -8.40
CA THR A 853 -3.40 -13.67 -8.04
C THR A 853 -4.23 -13.43 -9.31
N SER A 854 -5.42 -14.02 -9.39
CA SER A 854 -6.34 -13.83 -10.53
C SER A 854 -7.77 -13.52 -10.11
N SER A 855 -8.55 -12.99 -11.05
CA SER A 855 -10.02 -12.91 -11.00
C SER A 855 -10.70 -13.98 -11.87
N SER A 856 -9.93 -14.84 -12.54
CA SER A 856 -10.37 -15.93 -13.41
C SER A 856 -9.48 -17.17 -13.20
N ASP A 857 -9.49 -18.13 -14.11
CA ASP A 857 -8.97 -19.47 -13.81
C ASP A 857 -7.44 -19.47 -13.68
N VAL A 858 -6.91 -20.29 -12.77
CA VAL A 858 -5.46 -20.41 -12.53
C VAL A 858 -5.01 -21.85 -12.71
N THR A 859 -4.13 -22.08 -13.67
CA THR A 859 -3.36 -23.32 -13.83
C THR A 859 -1.91 -23.05 -13.47
N THR A 860 -1.39 -23.73 -12.44
CA THR A 860 0.01 -23.61 -12.02
C THR A 860 0.69 -24.98 -11.91
N ALA A 861 1.85 -25.12 -12.54
CA ALA A 861 2.76 -26.23 -12.35
C ALA A 861 4.10 -25.72 -11.82
N SER A 862 4.54 -26.23 -10.66
CA SER A 862 5.86 -25.89 -10.09
C SER A 862 6.63 -27.11 -9.58
N SER A 863 7.95 -26.94 -9.46
CA SER A 863 8.86 -27.84 -8.72
C SER A 863 9.16 -27.32 -7.30
N SER A 864 8.63 -26.17 -6.91
CA SER A 864 8.80 -25.49 -5.61
C SER A 864 7.47 -24.88 -5.15
N ASP A 865 7.49 -23.96 -4.17
CA ASP A 865 6.27 -23.60 -3.44
C ASP A 865 5.28 -22.82 -4.32
N VAL A 866 3.98 -23.05 -4.11
CA VAL A 866 2.91 -22.39 -4.87
C VAL A 866 1.92 -21.69 -3.94
N THR A 867 1.76 -20.39 -4.12
CA THR A 867 0.70 -19.59 -3.50
C THR A 867 -0.26 -19.07 -4.56
N THR A 868 -1.53 -19.46 -4.50
CA THR A 868 -2.57 -19.01 -5.45
C THR A 868 -3.78 -18.42 -4.75
N ALA A 869 -4.21 -17.25 -5.21
CA ALA A 869 -5.49 -16.64 -4.85
C ALA A 869 -6.33 -16.40 -6.11
N SER A 870 -7.54 -16.96 -6.18
CA SER A 870 -8.46 -16.75 -7.31
C SER A 870 -9.91 -16.45 -6.87
N SER A 871 -10.68 -15.90 -7.81
CA SER A 871 -12.15 -15.82 -7.74
C SER A 871 -12.86 -16.90 -8.56
N SER A 872 -12.11 -17.69 -9.33
CA SER A 872 -12.59 -18.81 -10.17
C SER A 872 -11.70 -20.05 -9.95
N ASP A 873 -11.73 -21.02 -10.87
CA ASP A 873 -11.19 -22.35 -10.60
C ASP A 873 -9.65 -22.34 -10.50
N VAL A 874 -9.11 -23.20 -9.62
CA VAL A 874 -7.66 -23.32 -9.41
C VAL A 874 -7.22 -24.76 -9.60
N THR A 875 -6.31 -24.98 -10.55
CA THR A 875 -5.59 -26.24 -10.72
C THR A 875 -4.10 -26.02 -10.40
N THR A 876 -3.62 -26.67 -9.34
CA THR A 876 -2.21 -26.58 -8.92
C THR A 876 -1.56 -27.97 -8.91
N THR A 877 -0.39 -28.08 -9.53
CA THR A 877 0.52 -29.23 -9.39
C THR A 877 1.84 -28.73 -8.85
N SER A 878 2.30 -29.27 -7.71
CA SER A 878 3.61 -28.95 -7.14
C SER A 878 4.40 -30.18 -6.68
N SER A 879 5.72 -30.02 -6.55
CA SER A 879 6.61 -30.93 -5.82
C SER A 879 6.93 -30.45 -4.40
N SER A 880 6.41 -29.30 -3.98
CA SER A 880 6.61 -28.66 -2.68
C SER A 880 5.30 -28.02 -2.18
N ASP A 881 5.35 -27.11 -1.21
CA ASP A 881 4.15 -26.73 -0.44
C ASP A 881 3.15 -25.91 -1.29
N VAL A 882 1.86 -26.13 -1.08
CA VAL A 882 0.78 -25.45 -1.82
C VAL A 882 -0.16 -24.75 -0.87
N THR A 883 -0.32 -23.44 -1.04
CA THR A 883 -1.36 -22.63 -0.40
C THR A 883 -2.32 -22.09 -1.46
N THR A 884 -3.60 -22.47 -1.37
CA THR A 884 -4.64 -22.04 -2.32
C THR A 884 -5.83 -21.42 -1.60
N ALA A 885 -6.27 -20.25 -2.06
CA ALA A 885 -7.54 -19.63 -1.69
C ALA A 885 -8.40 -19.39 -2.94
N SER A 886 -9.62 -19.93 -2.98
CA SER A 886 -10.55 -19.71 -4.09
C SER A 886 -11.98 -19.41 -3.65
N SER A 887 -12.77 -18.84 -4.57
CA SER A 887 -14.24 -18.76 -4.48
C SER A 887 -14.94 -19.82 -5.35
N SER A 888 -14.19 -20.63 -6.10
CA SER A 888 -14.68 -21.72 -6.97
C SER A 888 -13.81 -22.96 -6.81
N ASP A 889 -13.86 -23.91 -7.73
CA ASP A 889 -13.36 -25.27 -7.47
C ASP A 889 -11.82 -25.29 -7.38
N VAL A 890 -11.28 -26.13 -6.50
CA VAL A 890 -9.83 -26.27 -6.31
C VAL A 890 -9.40 -27.72 -6.52
N THR A 891 -8.51 -27.94 -7.48
CA THR A 891 -7.81 -29.20 -7.69
C THR A 891 -6.33 -29.02 -7.38
N THR A 892 -5.82 -29.67 -6.33
CA THR A 892 -4.41 -29.62 -5.93
C THR A 892 -3.78 -31.01 -5.95
N THR A 893 -2.63 -31.14 -6.62
CA THR A 893 -1.74 -32.29 -6.50
C THR A 893 -0.38 -31.82 -5.96
N SER A 894 0.07 -32.36 -4.82
CA SER A 894 1.39 -32.05 -4.26
C SER A 894 2.18 -33.29 -3.83
N SER A 895 3.50 -33.13 -3.69
CA SER A 895 4.38 -34.06 -2.97
C SER A 895 4.76 -33.55 -1.57
N SER A 896 4.21 -32.42 -1.13
CA SER A 896 4.44 -31.80 0.19
C SER A 896 3.15 -31.14 0.71
N ASP A 897 3.22 -30.26 1.71
CA ASP A 897 2.04 -29.90 2.49
C ASP A 897 1.05 -29.05 1.67
N VAL A 898 -0.25 -29.26 1.91
CA VAL A 898 -1.32 -28.56 1.18
C VAL A 898 -2.25 -27.85 2.16
N THR A 899 -2.41 -26.54 1.98
CA THR A 899 -3.43 -25.73 2.66
C THR A 899 -4.40 -25.15 1.63
N THR A 900 -5.67 -25.54 1.69
CA THR A 900 -6.71 -25.07 0.77
C THR A 900 -7.89 -24.45 1.51
N ALA A 901 -8.32 -23.26 1.08
CA ALA A 901 -9.58 -22.64 1.48
C ALA A 901 -10.44 -22.37 0.23
N SER A 902 -11.66 -22.91 0.19
CA SER A 902 -12.60 -22.67 -0.92
C SER A 902 -14.03 -22.33 -0.45
N SER A 903 -14.80 -21.75 -1.36
CA SER A 903 -16.27 -21.64 -1.26
C SER A 903 -17.01 -22.68 -2.10
N SER A 904 -16.29 -23.49 -2.89
CA SER A 904 -16.82 -24.57 -3.75
C SER A 904 -15.96 -25.84 -3.61
N ASP A 905 -16.06 -26.79 -4.54
CA ASP A 905 -15.55 -28.15 -4.31
C ASP A 905 -14.02 -28.19 -4.26
N VAL A 906 -13.47 -29.05 -3.41
CA VAL A 906 -12.01 -29.22 -3.24
C VAL A 906 -11.61 -30.67 -3.47
N THR A 907 -10.71 -30.89 -4.43
CA THR A 907 -10.03 -32.16 -4.64
C THR A 907 -8.54 -32.00 -4.36
N THR A 908 -8.02 -32.66 -3.33
CA THR A 908 -6.60 -32.63 -2.97
C THR A 908 -5.99 -34.02 -2.98
N THR A 909 -4.85 -34.17 -3.64
CA THR A 909 -3.97 -35.34 -3.54
C THR A 909 -2.60 -34.89 -3.03
N SER A 910 -2.12 -35.44 -1.91
CA SER A 910 -0.78 -35.16 -1.39
C SER A 910 -0.01 -36.43 -0.99
N SER A 911 1.31 -36.28 -0.84
CA SER A 911 2.18 -37.22 -0.13
C SER A 911 2.50 -36.79 1.31
N SER A 912 2.11 -35.57 1.72
CA SER A 912 2.32 -34.99 3.05
C SER A 912 1.03 -34.35 3.59
N ASP A 913 1.10 -33.49 4.59
CA ASP A 913 -0.06 -33.11 5.40
C ASP A 913 -1.03 -32.24 4.59
N VAL A 914 -2.34 -32.43 4.82
CA VAL A 914 -3.40 -31.69 4.11
C VAL A 914 -4.32 -31.01 5.10
N THR A 915 -4.46 -29.70 4.98
CA THR A 915 -5.49 -28.90 5.66
C THR A 915 -6.44 -28.29 4.63
N THR A 916 -7.72 -28.62 4.71
CA THR A 916 -8.75 -28.12 3.79
C THR A 916 -9.96 -27.57 4.53
N ALA A 917 -10.39 -26.36 4.15
CA ALA A 917 -11.66 -25.77 4.56
C ALA A 917 -12.51 -25.44 3.32
N SER A 918 -13.75 -25.93 3.27
CA SER A 918 -14.70 -25.63 2.18
C SER A 918 -16.12 -25.31 2.68
N SER A 919 -16.91 -24.70 1.80
CA SER A 919 -18.37 -24.59 1.92
C SER A 919 -19.13 -25.65 1.09
N SER A 920 -18.42 -26.42 0.26
CA SER A 920 -18.95 -27.49 -0.59
C SER A 920 -18.09 -28.77 -0.48
N ASP A 921 -18.22 -29.72 -1.41
CA ASP A 921 -17.72 -31.08 -1.21
C ASP A 921 -16.19 -31.13 -1.16
N VAL A 922 -15.63 -32.00 -0.32
CA VAL A 922 -14.17 -32.16 -0.19
C VAL A 922 -13.77 -33.62 -0.40
N THR A 923 -12.89 -33.85 -1.38
CA THR A 923 -12.23 -35.14 -1.61
C THR A 923 -10.73 -35.00 -1.36
N THR A 924 -10.20 -35.68 -0.34
CA THR A 924 -8.78 -35.63 0.01
C THR A 924 -8.16 -37.04 0.03
N ALA A 925 -7.03 -37.20 -0.65
CA ALA A 925 -6.16 -38.37 -0.56
C ALA A 925 -4.77 -37.94 -0.08
N SER A 926 -4.27 -38.53 1.00
CA SER A 926 -2.91 -38.29 1.49
C SER A 926 -2.16 -39.57 1.92
N SER A 927 -0.85 -39.47 2.05
CA SER A 927 0.00 -40.44 2.76
C SER A 927 0.34 -40.01 4.20
N SER A 928 -0.02 -38.78 4.60
CA SER A 928 0.21 -38.19 5.93
C SER A 928 -1.06 -37.53 6.49
N ASP A 929 -0.96 -36.67 7.50
CA ASP A 929 -2.12 -36.29 8.31
C ASP A 929 -3.10 -35.41 7.52
N VAL A 930 -4.41 -35.60 7.74
CA VAL A 930 -5.45 -34.85 7.05
C VAL A 930 -6.39 -34.16 8.04
N THR A 931 -6.53 -32.85 7.90
CA THR A 931 -7.54 -32.05 8.60
C THR A 931 -8.51 -31.44 7.59
N THR A 932 -9.79 -31.81 7.69
CA THR A 932 -10.85 -31.39 6.77
C THR A 932 -12.02 -30.75 7.51
N ALA A 933 -12.49 -29.60 7.02
CA ALA A 933 -13.71 -28.95 7.48
C ALA A 933 -14.60 -28.57 6.28
N SER A 934 -15.86 -29.03 6.26
CA SER A 934 -16.82 -28.67 5.22
C SER A 934 -18.24 -28.40 5.76
N SER A 935 -19.02 -27.65 4.97
CA SER A 935 -20.47 -27.53 5.11
C SER A 935 -21.24 -28.55 4.24
N SER A 936 -20.55 -29.31 3.40
CA SER A 936 -21.09 -30.39 2.56
C SER A 936 -20.25 -31.68 2.70
N ASP A 937 -20.33 -32.61 1.74
CA ASP A 937 -19.85 -33.98 1.92
C ASP A 937 -18.33 -34.05 1.97
N VAL A 938 -17.77 -34.93 2.80
CA VAL A 938 -16.32 -35.12 2.91
C VAL A 938 -15.93 -36.57 2.68
N THR A 939 -15.07 -36.80 1.70
CA THR A 939 -14.42 -38.09 1.43
C THR A 939 -12.92 -37.98 1.66
N THR A 940 -12.40 -38.60 2.72
CA THR A 940 -10.98 -38.57 3.06
C THR A 940 -10.37 -39.97 3.08
N ALA A 941 -9.23 -40.14 2.43
CA ALA A 941 -8.38 -41.33 2.50
C ALA A 941 -6.96 -40.95 2.94
N SER A 942 -6.44 -41.57 4.01
CA SER A 942 -5.05 -41.37 4.45
C SER A 942 -4.34 -42.67 4.84
N SER A 943 -3.01 -42.60 4.96
CA SER A 943 -2.18 -43.60 5.65
C SER A 943 -1.82 -43.19 7.09
N SER A 944 -2.14 -41.94 7.50
CA SER A 944 -1.87 -41.37 8.83
C SER A 944 -3.14 -40.71 9.40
N ASP A 945 -3.03 -39.86 10.43
CA ASP A 945 -4.18 -39.48 11.24
C ASP A 945 -5.16 -38.58 10.47
N VAL A 946 -6.47 -38.76 10.69
CA VAL A 946 -7.51 -37.99 10.00
C VAL A 946 -8.46 -37.32 10.98
N THR A 947 -8.61 -36.00 10.85
CA THR A 947 -9.64 -35.20 11.52
C THR A 947 -10.59 -34.61 10.49
N THR A 948 -11.87 -34.98 10.53
CA THR A 948 -12.89 -34.49 9.60
C THR A 948 -14.08 -33.90 10.34
N THR A 949 -14.51 -32.69 9.93
CA THR A 949 -15.76 -32.06 10.35
C THR A 949 -16.63 -31.78 9.12
N SER A 950 -17.87 -32.26 9.10
CA SER A 950 -18.83 -32.00 8.02
C SER A 950 -20.19 -31.55 8.59
N SER A 951 -21.02 -30.93 7.76
CA SER A 951 -22.46 -30.74 8.05
C SER A 951 -23.37 -31.72 7.30
N SER A 952 -22.83 -32.56 6.42
CA SER A 952 -23.52 -33.63 5.69
C SER A 952 -22.69 -34.93 5.69
N GLU A 953 -22.68 -35.76 4.64
CA GLU A 953 -22.11 -37.11 4.73
C GLU A 953 -20.58 -37.11 4.90
N GLY A 954 -20.08 -37.97 5.79
CA GLY A 954 -18.65 -38.10 6.08
C GLY A 954 -18.14 -39.51 5.81
N THR A 955 -17.33 -39.69 4.77
CA THR A 955 -16.64 -40.96 4.48
C THR A 955 -15.15 -40.81 4.76
N THR A 956 -14.62 -41.57 5.72
CA THR A 956 -13.20 -41.50 6.10
C THR A 956 -12.55 -42.89 6.14
N THR A 957 -11.41 -43.05 5.48
CA THR A 957 -10.57 -44.27 5.53
C THR A 957 -9.16 -43.90 5.97
N SER A 958 -8.62 -44.57 6.99
CA SER A 958 -7.22 -44.42 7.40
C SER A 958 -6.54 -45.76 7.74
N SER A 959 -5.21 -45.73 7.83
CA SER A 959 -4.41 -46.77 8.51
C SER A 959 -4.04 -46.39 9.96
N SER A 960 -4.33 -45.16 10.39
CA SER A 960 -4.03 -44.60 11.72
C SER A 960 -5.29 -43.93 12.33
N ASP A 961 -5.15 -43.07 13.34
CA ASP A 961 -6.29 -42.67 14.17
C ASP A 961 -7.26 -41.76 13.39
N VAL A 962 -8.56 -41.92 13.64
CA VAL A 962 -9.61 -41.13 12.96
C VAL A 962 -10.54 -40.45 13.94
N THR A 963 -10.70 -39.14 13.78
CA THR A 963 -11.74 -38.34 14.43
C THR A 963 -12.68 -37.77 13.36
N THR A 964 -13.95 -38.16 13.38
CA THR A 964 -14.96 -37.62 12.44
C THR A 964 -16.18 -37.08 13.20
N ALA A 965 -16.55 -35.83 12.91
CA ALA A 965 -17.75 -35.18 13.43
C ALA A 965 -18.68 -34.75 12.27
N SER A 966 -19.97 -35.09 12.36
CA SER A 966 -20.97 -34.73 11.36
C SER A 966 -22.36 -34.42 11.93
N SER A 967 -23.20 -33.76 11.13
CA SER A 967 -24.66 -33.67 11.34
C SER A 967 -25.46 -34.69 10.51
N SER A 968 -24.83 -35.49 9.64
CA SER A 968 -25.46 -36.53 8.82
C SER A 968 -24.62 -37.82 8.81
N ASP A 969 -24.93 -38.78 7.95
CA ASP A 969 -24.40 -40.15 8.03
C ASP A 969 -22.86 -40.19 7.93
N VAL A 970 -22.24 -41.05 8.73
CA VAL A 970 -20.78 -41.21 8.79
C VAL A 970 -20.38 -42.66 8.53
N THR A 971 -19.48 -42.85 7.56
CA THR A 971 -18.79 -44.12 7.33
C THR A 971 -17.30 -43.96 7.63
N THR A 972 -16.77 -44.71 8.61
CA THR A 972 -15.37 -44.65 8.99
C THR A 972 -14.72 -46.04 8.98
N ALA A 973 -13.56 -46.18 8.34
CA ALA A 973 -12.73 -47.38 8.38
C ALA A 973 -11.31 -47.03 8.85
N SER A 974 -10.78 -47.72 9.86
CA SER A 974 -9.39 -47.56 10.31
C SER A 974 -8.72 -48.90 10.66
N SER A 975 -7.39 -48.88 10.77
CA SER A 975 -6.60 -49.93 11.44
C SER A 975 -6.20 -49.57 12.88
N SER A 976 -6.49 -48.34 13.33
CA SER A 976 -6.19 -47.79 14.67
C SER A 976 -7.43 -47.11 15.28
N ASP A 977 -7.29 -46.26 16.28
CA ASP A 977 -8.41 -45.84 17.12
C ASP A 977 -9.38 -44.92 16.35
N VAL A 978 -10.68 -45.04 16.62
CA VAL A 978 -11.72 -44.25 15.94
C VAL A 978 -12.62 -43.54 16.93
N THR A 979 -12.72 -42.22 16.81
CA THR A 979 -13.71 -41.38 17.48
C THR A 979 -14.70 -40.82 16.46
N THR A 980 -15.99 -41.14 16.61
CA THR A 980 -17.05 -40.68 15.70
C THR A 980 -18.18 -40.00 16.47
N ALA A 981 -18.64 -38.85 15.99
CA ALA A 981 -19.82 -38.15 16.48
C ALA A 981 -20.73 -37.79 15.30
N SER A 982 -21.98 -38.24 15.31
CA SER A 982 -22.98 -37.86 14.31
C SER A 982 -24.35 -37.54 14.95
N SER A 983 -25.17 -36.78 14.23
CA SER A 983 -26.61 -36.66 14.49
C SER A 983 -27.46 -37.67 13.69
N SER A 984 -26.84 -38.48 12.83
CA SER A 984 -27.47 -39.48 11.98
C SER A 984 -26.67 -40.80 12.02
N ASP A 985 -26.84 -41.69 11.03
CA ASP A 985 -26.41 -43.09 11.14
C ASP A 985 -24.88 -43.19 11.07
N VAL A 986 -24.29 -44.10 11.85
CA VAL A 986 -22.83 -44.28 11.90
C VAL A 986 -22.46 -45.73 11.61
N THR A 987 -21.60 -45.92 10.60
CA THR A 987 -20.96 -47.19 10.29
C THR A 987 -19.45 -47.07 10.54
N THR A 988 -18.94 -47.76 11.55
CA THR A 988 -17.52 -47.74 11.92
C THR A 988 -16.90 -49.13 11.88
N ALA A 989 -15.74 -49.26 11.24
CA ALA A 989 -14.90 -50.46 11.27
C ALA A 989 -13.49 -50.11 11.75
N SER A 990 -12.98 -50.80 12.76
CA SER A 990 -11.60 -50.67 13.23
C SER A 990 -10.95 -52.02 13.59
N SER A 991 -9.61 -52.03 13.67
CA SER A 991 -8.84 -53.09 14.33
C SER A 991 -8.44 -52.75 15.77
N SER A 992 -8.70 -51.52 16.23
CA SER A 992 -8.40 -50.98 17.56
C SER A 992 -9.65 -50.28 18.16
N ASP A 993 -9.48 -49.43 19.18
CA ASP A 993 -10.59 -49.02 20.04
C ASP A 993 -11.54 -48.05 19.32
N VAL A 994 -12.84 -48.16 19.60
CA VAL A 994 -13.87 -47.33 18.96
C VAL A 994 -14.74 -46.61 19.98
N THR A 995 -14.87 -45.30 19.80
CA THR A 995 -15.79 -44.42 20.52
C THR A 995 -16.77 -43.81 19.53
N THR A 996 -18.04 -44.20 19.59
CA THR A 996 -19.09 -43.70 18.68
C THR A 996 -20.24 -43.07 19.45
N THR A 997 -20.62 -41.84 19.07
CA THR A 997 -21.84 -41.16 19.51
C THR A 997 -22.74 -40.88 18.31
N SER A 998 -24.00 -41.31 18.37
CA SER A 998 -25.01 -41.04 17.33
C SER A 998 -26.36 -40.69 17.98
N SER A 999 -27.28 -40.02 17.26
CA SER A 999 -28.69 -39.96 17.64
C SER A 999 -29.62 -40.91 16.87
N SER A 1000 -29.08 -41.70 15.94
CA SER A 1000 -29.80 -42.76 15.21
C SER A 1000 -28.99 -44.08 15.17
N GLU A 1001 -29.10 -44.89 14.12
CA GLU A 1001 -28.57 -46.27 14.13
C GLU A 1001 -27.04 -46.30 14.10
N GLY A 1002 -26.45 -47.16 14.94
CA GLY A 1002 -25.00 -47.32 15.04
C GLY A 1002 -24.57 -48.75 14.72
N THR A 1003 -23.76 -48.92 13.68
CA THR A 1003 -23.09 -50.19 13.36
C THR A 1003 -21.59 -50.07 13.58
N THR A 1004 -21.08 -50.72 14.61
CA THR A 1004 -19.65 -50.68 14.97
C THR A 1004 -19.05 -52.08 14.94
N THR A 1005 -17.94 -52.24 14.22
CA THR A 1005 -17.12 -53.46 14.23
C THR A 1005 -15.70 -53.11 14.69
N SER A 1006 -15.22 -53.74 15.76
CA SER A 1006 -13.84 -53.60 16.24
C SER A 1006 -13.23 -54.95 16.56
N SER A 1007 -11.90 -55.03 16.57
CA SER A 1007 -11.17 -56.17 17.15
C SER A 1007 -10.87 -56.00 18.66
N SER A 1008 -11.03 -54.81 19.22
CA SER A 1008 -10.82 -54.48 20.65
C SER A 1008 -12.05 -53.77 21.25
N ASP A 1009 -11.84 -52.79 22.15
CA ASP A 1009 -12.88 -52.26 23.02
C ASP A 1009 -13.77 -51.25 22.29
N VAL A 1010 -15.08 -51.29 22.60
CA VAL A 1010 -16.09 -50.47 21.94
C VAL A 1010 -16.94 -49.75 22.98
N THR A 1011 -17.01 -48.43 22.84
CA THR A 1011 -17.94 -47.57 23.57
C THR A 1011 -18.92 -46.95 22.59
N THR A 1012 -20.22 -47.17 22.81
CA THR A 1012 -21.27 -46.65 21.91
C THR A 1012 -22.39 -46.00 22.71
N ALA A 1013 -22.69 -44.74 22.38
CA ALA A 1013 -23.82 -44.00 22.89
C ALA A 1013 -24.78 -43.66 21.74
N SER A 1014 -26.01 -44.19 21.78
CA SER A 1014 -27.08 -43.84 20.84
C SER A 1014 -28.46 -43.82 21.50
N SER A 1015 -29.36 -43.02 20.94
CA SER A 1015 -30.79 -42.97 21.28
C SER A 1015 -31.67 -44.00 20.55
N SER A 1016 -31.11 -44.85 19.66
CA SER A 1016 -31.84 -45.93 18.98
C SER A 1016 -31.02 -47.22 18.90
N ASP A 1017 -31.33 -48.11 17.95
CA ASP A 1017 -30.72 -49.44 17.86
C ASP A 1017 -29.22 -49.37 17.52
N VAL A 1018 -28.45 -50.25 18.18
CA VAL A 1018 -26.99 -50.33 18.09
C VAL A 1018 -26.57 -51.78 17.82
N THR A 1019 -25.83 -51.98 16.74
CA THR A 1019 -25.18 -53.24 16.37
C THR A 1019 -23.67 -53.14 16.56
N THR A 1020 -23.20 -53.60 17.73
CA THR A 1020 -21.76 -53.71 18.05
C THR A 1020 -21.24 -55.13 17.87
N THR A 1021 -20.09 -55.27 17.23
CA THR A 1021 -19.35 -56.54 17.08
C THR A 1021 -17.90 -56.33 17.52
N SER A 1022 -17.51 -56.91 18.65
CA SER A 1022 -16.16 -56.78 19.25
C SER A 1022 -15.56 -58.15 19.63
N SER A 1023 -14.23 -58.22 19.76
CA SER A 1023 -13.54 -59.41 20.33
C SER A 1023 -13.36 -59.34 21.85
N SER A 1024 -13.48 -58.15 22.45
CA SER A 1024 -13.36 -57.85 23.89
C SER A 1024 -14.62 -57.15 24.43
N GLU A 1025 -14.59 -56.69 25.69
CA GLU A 1025 -15.79 -56.20 26.40
C GLU A 1025 -16.34 -54.91 25.78
N GLY A 1026 -17.51 -55.00 25.12
CA GLY A 1026 -18.24 -53.85 24.63
C GLY A 1026 -19.16 -53.24 25.69
N THR A 1027 -19.24 -51.91 25.74
CA THR A 1027 -20.20 -51.18 26.59
C THR A 1027 -21.15 -50.33 25.75
N SER A 1028 -22.44 -50.67 25.80
CA SER A 1028 -23.51 -49.92 25.14
C SER A 1028 -24.52 -49.39 26.16
N SER A 1029 -24.97 -48.16 25.96
CA SER A 1029 -25.95 -47.49 26.82
C SER A 1029 -27.13 -47.02 25.98
N SER A 1030 -28.28 -47.68 26.15
CA SER A 1030 -29.56 -47.26 25.54
C SER A 1030 -30.64 -47.05 26.60
N ASP A 1031 -31.16 -45.82 26.68
CA ASP A 1031 -32.22 -45.45 27.63
C ASP A 1031 -33.60 -45.89 27.11
N VAL A 1032 -34.02 -47.09 27.51
CA VAL A 1032 -35.27 -47.71 27.03
C VAL A 1032 -36.51 -47.08 27.66
N SER A 1033 -37.36 -46.45 26.83
CA SER A 1033 -38.76 -46.17 27.19
C SER A 1033 -39.75 -46.46 26.05
N SER A 1034 -39.93 -47.76 25.78
CA SER A 1034 -41.08 -48.43 25.13
C SER A 1034 -41.76 -47.79 23.90
N PHE A 1035 -41.79 -48.48 22.76
CA PHE A 1035 -43.04 -48.70 22.00
C PHE A 1035 -42.99 -49.98 21.12
N LYS A 1036 -44.18 -50.46 20.76
CA LYS A 1036 -44.58 -51.77 20.20
C LYS A 1036 -43.95 -52.24 18.87
N GLU A 1037 -43.81 -53.57 18.71
CA GLU A 1037 -43.71 -54.30 17.43
C GLU A 1037 -44.76 -53.86 16.39
N PRO A 1038 -44.44 -54.01 15.08
CA PRO A 1038 -44.98 -55.15 14.34
C PRO A 1038 -43.92 -55.98 13.58
N ALA A 1039 -44.30 -57.19 13.18
CA ALA A 1039 -43.39 -58.26 12.82
C ALA A 1039 -43.03 -58.40 11.32
N ASN A 1040 -41.96 -59.18 11.10
CA ASN A 1040 -41.86 -60.28 10.13
C ASN A 1040 -41.08 -60.03 8.82
N TRP A 1041 -39.81 -60.48 8.75
CA TRP A 1041 -39.36 -61.55 7.83
C TRP A 1041 -37.94 -62.05 8.15
N MET A 1042 -37.67 -63.34 7.93
CA MET A 1042 -36.34 -63.97 8.05
C MET A 1042 -35.56 -63.88 6.73
N PRO A 1043 -34.22 -64.08 6.75
CA PRO A 1043 -33.73 -65.34 6.16
C PRO A 1043 -32.68 -66.09 7.00
N HIS A 1044 -32.33 -67.29 6.54
CA HIS A 1044 -31.57 -68.29 7.29
C HIS A 1044 -30.04 -68.17 7.25
N VAL A 1045 -29.43 -68.62 8.35
CA VAL A 1045 -28.00 -68.90 8.56
C VAL A 1045 -27.41 -69.86 7.51
N PHE A 1046 -26.13 -69.64 7.13
CA PHE A 1046 -25.21 -70.75 6.84
C PHE A 1046 -23.81 -70.52 7.45
N SER A 1047 -23.21 -71.61 7.93
CA SER A 1047 -21.97 -71.65 8.71
C SER A 1047 -20.71 -71.89 7.83
N PRO A 1048 -19.49 -71.60 8.32
CA PRO A 1048 -18.28 -71.56 7.48
C PRO A 1048 -17.56 -72.92 7.35
N LYS A 1049 -17.00 -73.22 6.16
CA LYS A 1049 -15.70 -73.91 5.97
C LYS A 1049 -15.27 -74.15 4.50
N LYS A 1050 -13.98 -73.87 4.25
CA LYS A 1050 -13.07 -74.37 3.18
C LYS A 1050 -13.24 -73.89 1.73
N GLY A 1051 -12.16 -73.33 1.18
CA GLY A 1051 -11.84 -73.31 -0.25
C GLY A 1051 -10.71 -72.33 -0.61
N ARG A 1052 -9.55 -72.80 -1.09
CA ARG A 1052 -8.50 -71.95 -1.70
C ARG A 1052 -8.57 -72.05 -3.23
N HIS A 1053 -8.05 -71.01 -3.89
CA HIS A 1053 -7.38 -70.99 -5.21
C HIS A 1053 -8.20 -70.81 -6.53
N ILE A 1054 -7.67 -69.88 -7.35
CA ILE A 1054 -7.56 -69.86 -8.84
C ILE A 1054 -8.67 -69.17 -9.68
N ALA A 1055 -8.31 -67.96 -10.15
CA ALA A 1055 -8.28 -67.41 -11.52
C ALA A 1055 -9.52 -67.25 -12.44
N THR A 1056 -9.61 -66.02 -12.98
CA THR A 1056 -9.98 -65.58 -14.36
C THR A 1056 -11.36 -65.84 -14.98
N ASP A 1057 -11.90 -64.72 -15.49
CA ASP A 1057 -12.70 -64.51 -16.70
C ASP A 1057 -14.11 -65.13 -16.86
N ILE A 1058 -15.10 -64.25 -17.11
CA ILE A 1058 -15.72 -64.05 -18.43
C ILE A 1058 -16.79 -62.94 -18.33
N LEU A 1059 -16.57 -61.83 -19.04
CA LEU A 1059 -17.56 -61.20 -19.92
C LEU A 1059 -16.81 -60.54 -21.09
N ARG A 1060 -17.10 -60.99 -22.33
CA ARG A 1060 -16.59 -60.42 -23.58
C ARG A 1060 -17.77 -60.04 -24.48
N GLY A 1061 -17.69 -58.87 -25.13
CA GLY A 1061 -18.73 -58.31 -26.00
C GLY A 1061 -18.21 -57.36 -27.10
N VAL A 1062 -17.13 -57.79 -27.77
CA VAL A 1062 -16.60 -57.44 -29.13
C VAL A 1062 -17.57 -56.69 -30.06
N PRO A 1063 -17.16 -55.77 -30.99
CA PRO A 1063 -15.82 -55.49 -31.60
C PRO A 1063 -15.33 -54.03 -31.36
N ASN A 1064 -14.24 -53.45 -31.91
CA ASN A 1064 -12.98 -53.80 -32.64
C ASN A 1064 -12.02 -52.58 -32.51
N GLY A 1065 -10.71 -52.57 -32.81
CA GLY A 1065 -9.77 -53.58 -33.32
C GLY A 1065 -8.38 -52.98 -33.67
N PHE A 1066 -7.41 -53.81 -34.07
CA PHE A 1066 -6.04 -53.49 -34.56
C PHE A 1066 -5.03 -52.70 -33.66
N THR A 1067 -4.37 -53.47 -32.77
CA THR A 1067 -2.91 -53.66 -32.58
C THR A 1067 -1.93 -52.93 -33.53
N VAL A 1068 -0.66 -52.62 -33.21
CA VAL A 1068 0.42 -53.24 -32.38
C VAL A 1068 1.36 -52.08 -31.89
N GLY A 1069 2.16 -52.09 -30.80
CA GLY A 1069 2.46 -53.05 -29.73
C GLY A 1069 3.89 -52.81 -29.15
N ALA A 1070 4.20 -53.32 -27.95
CA ALA A 1070 5.41 -52.96 -27.17
C ALA A 1070 6.66 -53.84 -27.39
N VAL A 1071 7.86 -53.28 -27.23
CA VAL A 1071 9.11 -54.03 -26.93
C VAL A 1071 9.97 -53.26 -25.93
N VAL A 1072 10.10 -53.78 -24.72
CA VAL A 1072 11.17 -53.43 -23.78
C VAL A 1072 12.41 -54.26 -24.11
N ARG A 1073 13.60 -53.66 -24.09
CA ARG A 1073 14.86 -54.41 -24.01
C ARG A 1073 15.87 -53.69 -23.12
N LYS A 1074 16.33 -54.37 -22.06
CA LYS A 1074 17.46 -53.94 -21.23
C LYS A 1074 18.75 -53.88 -22.04
N HIS A 1075 19.68 -53.00 -21.65
CA HIS A 1075 21.09 -53.37 -21.53
C HIS A 1075 21.81 -52.48 -20.51
N ASP A 1076 22.75 -53.08 -19.76
CA ASP A 1076 23.51 -52.45 -18.68
C ASP A 1076 24.68 -51.58 -19.18
N ASP A 1077 25.21 -50.77 -18.25
CA ASP A 1077 26.39 -49.89 -18.25
C ASP A 1077 27.56 -50.21 -19.21
N TYR A 1078 28.24 -49.15 -19.67
CA TYR A 1078 29.70 -49.00 -19.46
C TYR A 1078 30.21 -47.54 -19.62
N TYR A 1079 30.65 -46.94 -18.50
CA TYR A 1079 31.71 -45.92 -18.31
C TYR A 1079 32.09 -44.89 -19.42
N SER A 1080 32.09 -43.59 -19.03
CA SER A 1080 33.16 -42.57 -19.27
C SER A 1080 33.63 -42.26 -20.73
N ARG A 1081 33.86 -41.01 -21.16
CA ARG A 1081 34.36 -39.82 -20.44
C ARG A 1081 34.34 -38.57 -21.35
N HIS A 1082 34.27 -37.39 -20.72
CA HIS A 1082 34.86 -36.09 -21.13
C HIS A 1082 34.33 -35.30 -22.34
N ARG A 1083 34.03 -34.01 -22.04
CA ARG A 1083 34.19 -32.78 -22.84
C ARG A 1083 33.43 -32.73 -24.19
N GLN A 1084 32.65 -31.69 -24.46
CA GLN A 1084 32.87 -30.27 -24.11
C GLN A 1084 31.71 -29.66 -23.32
#